data_AF-A0AAP0MQ03-F1
#
_entry.id   AF-A0AAP0MQ03-F1
#
_cell.length_a   1.000
_cell.length_b   1.000
_cell.length_c   1.000
_cell.angle_alpha   90.00
_cell.angle_beta   90.00
_cell.angle_gamma   90.00
#
_symmetry.space_group_name_H-M   'P 1'
#
loop_
_entity.id
_entity.type
_entity.pdbx_description
1 polymer ?
#
loop_
_entity_poly.entity_id
_entity_poly.type
_entity_poly.pdbx_seq_one_letter_code
_entity_poly.pdbx_strand_id
1 'polypeptide(L)'
;MKLQTIFCSLLYLLSAVFRATADEDSSSRSSIIFTTLGRSDYAFDIYTLPISDRPTTANEIKITDGESVNFNGHFPSPSSSFLSFLLRNQTLIQSPGPQDSRDPPPLQLIYVTERNGTSNIYYDAVYYDTRRNTRSRTALEQHGAEVSTRVQVPLLDLNEVNGGVISMKDKPILSGEYLIYVSTHENPGTPRTSWAAVYSTELKTGLTRRLTPYGVADFSPAVSPSGKYTAVASYGNKGWDGEVEMLSTDIYIFLTRDGTQRVKIVENGGWPCWVDESTLFFHRKSEEDDWISVYKVILPQTGLVSTESVSIQRVTPPGLHAFTPATSPGNNKFIAVATRRPTSSYRHIELFDLVKNKFIELTRFVSPKTHHLNPFISPDSSRVGYHKCRGGSTREDGNNQLLLENIKSPLPDISLFRFDGSFPSFSPKGDRIAFVEFPGVYVVNSDGSNRRQVYFKNAFSTVWDPVREAVVYTSGGPEFASESSEVDIISINVDDVDGVSAVRRLTTNGKNNAFPSVSPDGKWIVFRSTRTGYKNLYIMDAEGGEGYGLHRLTEGPWSDTMCNWSPDGEWIAFASDRDNPGSGSFEMYLIHPNGTGLRKLIQSGSAGRANHPYFSPDGKSIVFTSDYGGISAEPISTPHQYQPYGEIFKIKLDGSDLKRLTQNSFEDGTPAWGPRFIRPVDVEEVKNEQCAFEDCHWLNETPNQRDWGAALEPEKVQCGV
;
A
#
# COMPACT_ATOMS: atom_id res chain seq x y z
N MET A 1 -44.88 -38.93 50.79
CA MET A 1 -46.01 -38.06 51.22
C MET A 1 -45.38 -36.80 51.81
N LYS A 2 -45.09 -35.81 50.98
CA LYS A 2 -45.94 -34.68 50.54
C LYS A 2 -45.59 -33.42 51.35
N LEU A 3 -45.16 -32.40 50.59
CA LEU A 3 -44.93 -30.99 50.93
C LEU A 3 -43.70 -30.63 51.80
N GLN A 4 -42.51 -30.62 51.18
CA GLN A 4 -41.42 -29.74 51.64
C GLN A 4 -40.36 -29.49 50.55
N THR A 5 -40.79 -29.16 49.32
CA THR A 5 -39.87 -28.91 48.20
C THR A 5 -40.40 -27.88 47.20
N ILE A 6 -41.00 -26.80 47.69
CA ILE A 6 -41.30 -25.60 46.89
C ILE A 6 -41.16 -24.38 47.81
N PHE A 7 -39.94 -24.07 48.28
CA PHE A 7 -39.63 -22.74 48.86
C PHE A 7 -38.12 -22.44 48.96
N CYS A 8 -37.29 -23.03 48.08
CA CYS A 8 -35.86 -22.68 47.95
C CYS A 8 -35.41 -22.43 46.51
N SER A 9 -36.34 -22.32 45.54
CA SER A 9 -36.00 -22.14 44.12
C SER A 9 -36.49 -20.81 43.53
N LEU A 10 -36.94 -19.86 44.36
CA LEU A 10 -37.44 -18.55 43.90
C LEU A 10 -36.64 -17.33 44.40
N LEU A 11 -35.45 -17.54 44.97
CA LEU A 11 -34.51 -16.46 45.33
C LEU A 11 -33.15 -16.52 44.61
N TYR A 12 -32.96 -17.46 43.69
CA TYR A 12 -31.75 -17.56 42.85
C TYR A 12 -32.00 -17.25 41.36
N LEU A 13 -33.21 -16.82 41.00
CA LEU A 13 -33.62 -16.48 39.63
C LEU A 13 -34.09 -15.03 39.46
N LEU A 14 -33.70 -14.15 40.39
CA LEU A 14 -33.93 -12.70 40.33
C LEU A 14 -32.68 -11.86 40.65
N SER A 15 -31.50 -12.45 40.55
CA SER A 15 -30.20 -11.76 40.58
C SER A 15 -29.36 -11.98 39.31
N ALA A 16 -30.00 -12.39 38.21
CA ALA A 16 -29.36 -12.69 36.92
C ALA A 16 -29.76 -11.72 35.79
N VAL A 17 -30.33 -10.57 36.12
CA VAL A 17 -30.51 -9.44 35.19
C VAL A 17 -30.17 -8.18 35.98
N PHE A 18 -29.24 -7.37 35.48
CA PHE A 18 -28.58 -6.21 36.12
C PHE A 18 -27.44 -6.50 37.10
N ARG A 19 -26.34 -7.07 36.58
CA ARG A 19 -24.98 -6.51 36.75
C ARG A 19 -24.49 -6.26 35.32
N ALA A 20 -24.51 -5.07 34.73
CA ALA A 20 -23.81 -3.87 35.19
C ALA A 20 -22.40 -4.22 35.72
N THR A 21 -21.62 -4.90 34.88
CA THR A 21 -20.24 -4.45 34.64
C THR A 21 -20.42 -3.12 33.87
N ALA A 22 -20.53 -1.94 34.49
CA ALA A 22 -19.37 -1.18 34.96
C ALA A 22 -18.20 -1.47 33.99
N ASP A 23 -18.19 -0.94 32.78
CA ASP A 23 -18.07 0.48 32.42
C ASP A 23 -16.81 1.15 33.03
N GLU A 24 -15.81 0.32 33.36
CA GLU A 24 -14.46 0.73 33.76
C GLU A 24 -13.38 0.37 32.72
N ASP A 25 -13.75 -0.01 31.49
CA ASP A 25 -12.77 -0.29 30.42
C ASP A 25 -13.18 0.24 29.03
N SER A 26 -14.20 1.13 28.98
CA SER A 26 -14.62 1.79 27.74
C SER A 26 -13.77 3.03 27.41
N SER A 27 -13.07 3.61 28.40
CA SER A 27 -12.26 4.83 28.21
C SER A 27 -10.90 4.59 27.54
N SER A 28 -10.45 3.34 27.42
CA SER A 28 -9.19 2.97 26.75
C SER A 28 -9.37 2.69 25.26
N ARG A 29 -10.59 2.33 24.85
CA ARG A 29 -10.89 1.93 23.47
C ARG A 29 -11.15 3.13 22.58
N SER A 30 -10.64 3.06 21.36
CA SER A 30 -10.77 4.19 20.42
C SER A 30 -10.67 3.74 18.96
N SER A 31 -10.83 4.68 18.05
CA SER A 31 -10.82 4.41 16.62
C SER A 31 -9.90 5.36 15.89
N ILE A 32 -9.22 4.87 14.86
CA ILE A 32 -8.43 5.69 13.95
C ILE A 32 -8.98 5.48 12.55
N ILE A 33 -9.21 6.58 11.84
CA ILE A 33 -9.49 6.57 10.41
C ILE A 33 -8.32 7.21 9.69
N PHE A 34 -8.02 6.75 8.48
CA PHE A 34 -6.96 7.30 7.65
C PHE A 34 -7.26 7.00 6.18
N THR A 35 -6.73 7.81 5.27
CA THR A 35 -6.85 7.57 3.83
C THR A 35 -5.72 6.63 3.37
N THR A 36 -6.02 5.72 2.44
CA THR A 36 -4.96 5.02 1.69
C THR A 36 -5.02 5.48 0.24
N LEU A 37 -3.99 6.20 -0.22
CA LEU A 37 -4.02 6.84 -1.54
C LEU A 37 -4.08 5.79 -2.67
N GLY A 38 -5.02 5.99 -3.59
CA GLY A 38 -5.28 5.13 -4.76
C GLY A 38 -5.86 3.75 -4.44
N ARG A 39 -5.92 3.30 -3.18
CA ARG A 39 -6.31 1.93 -2.84
C ARG A 39 -7.74 1.56 -3.21
N SER A 40 -8.68 2.52 -3.17
CA SER A 40 -10.06 2.34 -3.62
C SER A 40 -10.19 2.10 -5.14
N ASP A 41 -9.18 2.50 -5.92
CA ASP A 41 -9.10 2.26 -7.36
C ASP A 41 -8.43 0.91 -7.72
N TYR A 42 -7.80 0.24 -6.75
CA TYR A 42 -7.07 -1.01 -6.96
C TYR A 42 -7.88 -2.25 -6.54
N ALA A 43 -8.43 -2.94 -7.53
CA ALA A 43 -9.07 -4.25 -7.38
C ALA A 43 -8.30 -5.30 -8.20
N PHE A 44 -7.09 -5.68 -7.76
CA PHE A 44 -6.25 -6.61 -8.51
C PHE A 44 -6.63 -8.07 -8.30
N ASP A 45 -6.64 -8.80 -9.41
CA ASP A 45 -6.72 -10.26 -9.44
C ASP A 45 -5.66 -10.84 -10.38
N ILE A 46 -5.40 -12.13 -10.23
CA ILE A 46 -4.45 -12.88 -11.04
C ILE A 46 -5.22 -13.61 -12.13
N TYR A 47 -4.74 -13.43 -13.37
CA TYR A 47 -5.26 -14.04 -14.57
C TYR A 47 -4.18 -14.87 -15.26
N THR A 48 -4.58 -15.77 -16.15
CA THR A 48 -3.66 -16.53 -16.98
C THR A 48 -4.17 -16.73 -18.41
N LEU A 49 -3.23 -16.79 -19.35
CA LEU A 49 -3.43 -17.13 -20.75
C LEU A 49 -2.57 -18.34 -21.16
N PRO A 50 -3.08 -19.23 -22.04
CA PRO A 50 -2.24 -20.20 -22.72
C PRO A 50 -1.28 -19.50 -23.69
N ILE A 51 -0.06 -20.04 -23.82
CA ILE A 51 1.00 -19.50 -24.70
C ILE A 51 0.88 -20.03 -26.13
N SER A 52 0.42 -21.28 -26.32
CA SER A 52 0.34 -21.91 -27.64
C SER A 52 -0.82 -21.40 -28.49
N ASP A 53 -1.86 -20.88 -27.85
CA ASP A 53 -3.11 -20.53 -28.50
C ASP A 53 -3.18 -19.03 -28.76
N ARG A 54 -4.02 -18.62 -29.72
CA ARG A 54 -4.26 -17.20 -29.95
C ARG A 54 -4.96 -16.60 -28.70
N PRO A 55 -4.47 -15.48 -28.14
CA PRO A 55 -5.10 -14.82 -27.02
C PRO A 55 -6.49 -14.29 -27.39
N THR A 56 -7.49 -14.60 -26.57
CA THR A 56 -8.88 -14.14 -26.68
C THR A 56 -9.47 -13.93 -25.29
N THR A 57 -10.52 -13.13 -25.15
CA THR A 57 -11.23 -13.01 -23.87
C THR A 57 -11.81 -14.34 -23.38
N ALA A 58 -12.09 -15.28 -24.29
CA ALA A 58 -12.65 -16.59 -23.96
C ALA A 58 -11.65 -17.55 -23.29
N ASN A 59 -10.33 -17.38 -23.52
CA ASN A 59 -9.29 -18.22 -22.94
C ASN A 59 -8.43 -17.52 -21.88
N GLU A 60 -8.74 -16.27 -21.54
CA GLU A 60 -8.26 -15.61 -20.32
C GLU A 60 -9.03 -16.17 -19.10
N ILE A 61 -8.31 -16.65 -18.10
CA ILE A 61 -8.91 -17.26 -16.90
C ILE A 61 -8.53 -16.42 -15.68
N LYS A 62 -9.52 -15.92 -14.93
CA LYS A 62 -9.31 -15.37 -13.57
C LYS A 62 -9.06 -16.54 -12.62
N ILE A 63 -7.86 -16.63 -12.05
CA ILE A 63 -7.45 -17.75 -11.19
C ILE A 63 -7.49 -17.41 -9.69
N THR A 64 -7.79 -16.17 -9.33
CA THR A 64 -8.02 -15.71 -7.94
C THR A 64 -9.50 -15.42 -7.65
N ASP A 65 -9.84 -15.17 -6.39
CA ASP A 65 -11.21 -15.23 -5.86
C ASP A 65 -12.16 -14.14 -6.38
N GLY A 66 -11.66 -13.02 -6.93
CA GLY A 66 -12.54 -11.92 -7.34
C GLY A 66 -12.95 -11.00 -6.19
N GLU A 67 -12.54 -11.31 -4.96
CA GLU A 67 -12.97 -10.62 -3.74
C GLU A 67 -11.80 -9.87 -3.11
N SER A 68 -10.69 -10.58 -2.89
CA SER A 68 -9.48 -10.06 -2.26
C SER A 68 -8.63 -9.23 -3.25
N VAL A 69 -7.59 -8.57 -2.75
CA VAL A 69 -6.55 -7.99 -3.61
C VAL A 69 -5.40 -8.97 -3.71
N ASN A 70 -5.20 -9.50 -4.91
CA ASN A 70 -4.30 -10.62 -5.17
C ASN A 70 -3.18 -10.21 -6.13
N PHE A 71 -1.92 -10.42 -5.76
CA PHE A 71 -0.77 -9.99 -6.55
C PHE A 71 0.42 -10.96 -6.44
N ASN A 72 1.36 -10.78 -7.38
CA ASN A 72 2.64 -11.51 -7.47
C ASN A 72 2.50 -13.05 -7.44
N GLY A 73 1.77 -13.59 -8.42
CA GLY A 73 1.60 -15.03 -8.56
C GLY A 73 2.86 -15.80 -8.99
N HIS A 74 2.88 -17.09 -8.68
CA HIS A 74 3.87 -18.05 -9.13
C HIS A 74 3.23 -19.42 -9.29
N PHE A 75 3.49 -20.08 -10.43
CA PHE A 75 3.12 -21.47 -10.64
C PHE A 75 4.16 -22.38 -9.98
N PRO A 76 3.84 -23.05 -8.85
CA PRO A 76 4.80 -23.90 -8.18
C PRO A 76 5.03 -25.19 -8.98
N SER A 77 6.23 -25.77 -8.81
CA SER A 77 6.50 -27.18 -9.13
C SER A 77 6.53 -27.98 -7.82
N PRO A 78 5.39 -28.33 -7.23
CA PRO A 78 5.39 -28.94 -5.91
C PRO A 78 6.03 -30.33 -5.93
N SER A 79 6.76 -30.64 -4.86
CA SER A 79 7.23 -32.01 -4.63
C SER A 79 6.06 -32.91 -4.21
N SER A 80 6.20 -34.22 -4.40
CA SER A 80 5.23 -35.20 -3.88
C SER A 80 5.08 -35.13 -2.35
N SER A 81 6.14 -34.74 -1.63
CA SER A 81 6.10 -34.61 -0.17
C SER A 81 5.40 -33.33 0.29
N PHE A 82 5.50 -32.24 -0.46
CA PHE A 82 4.78 -31.00 -0.19
C PHE A 82 3.26 -31.19 -0.37
N LEU A 83 2.85 -31.84 -1.47
CA LEU A 83 1.43 -32.16 -1.69
C LEU A 83 0.90 -33.06 -0.57
N SER A 84 1.68 -34.06 -0.14
CA SER A 84 1.32 -34.95 0.97
C SER A 84 1.18 -34.22 2.32
N PHE A 85 1.99 -33.17 2.56
CA PHE A 85 1.89 -32.33 3.76
C PHE A 85 0.61 -31.48 3.75
N LEU A 86 0.32 -30.79 2.64
CA LEU A 86 -0.92 -30.03 2.46
C LEU A 86 -2.16 -30.93 2.67
N LEU A 87 -2.13 -32.14 2.12
CA LEU A 87 -3.20 -33.15 2.23
C LEU A 87 -3.41 -33.73 3.63
N ARG A 88 -2.41 -33.69 4.52
CA ARG A 88 -2.54 -34.22 5.90
C ARG A 88 -3.19 -33.25 6.86
N ASN A 89 -2.99 -31.95 6.68
CA ASN A 89 -3.43 -30.94 7.64
C ASN A 89 -4.85 -30.43 7.40
N GLN A 90 -5.52 -30.85 6.32
CA GLN A 90 -6.88 -30.45 6.03
C GLN A 90 -7.72 -31.62 5.54
N THR A 91 -8.80 -31.92 6.27
CA THR A 91 -9.93 -32.77 5.84
C THR A 91 -10.70 -32.21 4.63
N LEU A 92 -10.25 -31.09 4.06
CA LEU A 92 -10.91 -30.31 3.00
C LEU A 92 -10.39 -30.58 1.60
N ILE A 93 -9.31 -31.34 1.43
CA ILE A 93 -9.01 -31.91 0.11
C ILE A 93 -9.87 -33.17 -0.04
N GLN A 94 -11.18 -32.98 -0.15
CA GLN A 94 -11.96 -33.90 -0.96
C GLN A 94 -11.40 -33.71 -2.37
N SER A 95 -10.42 -34.54 -2.76
CA SER A 95 -10.22 -34.81 -4.18
C SER A 95 -11.62 -35.08 -4.73
N PRO A 96 -12.07 -34.39 -5.78
CA PRO A 96 -13.21 -34.89 -6.55
C PRO A 96 -12.89 -36.36 -6.80
N GLY A 97 -13.68 -37.27 -6.21
CA GLY A 97 -13.47 -38.71 -6.35
C GLY A 97 -13.31 -39.04 -7.83
N PRO A 98 -12.57 -40.10 -8.20
CA PRO A 98 -11.96 -40.28 -9.53
C PRO A 98 -12.94 -39.94 -10.67
N GLN A 99 -12.96 -38.68 -11.08
CA GLN A 99 -13.63 -38.25 -12.29
C GLN A 99 -12.64 -38.54 -13.42
N ASP A 100 -13.16 -39.03 -14.54
CA ASP A 100 -12.48 -39.52 -15.73
C ASP A 100 -11.01 -39.07 -15.85
N SER A 101 -10.09 -39.98 -16.19
CA SER A 101 -8.68 -39.74 -16.51
C SER A 101 -8.43 -38.81 -17.72
N ARG A 102 -9.45 -38.05 -18.13
CA ARG A 102 -9.52 -37.12 -19.25
C ARG A 102 -9.64 -35.66 -18.82
N ASP A 103 -9.88 -35.35 -17.55
CA ASP A 103 -9.96 -33.96 -17.09
C ASP A 103 -8.56 -33.41 -16.75
N PRO A 104 -8.26 -32.14 -17.09
CA PRO A 104 -6.93 -31.57 -16.90
C PRO A 104 -6.59 -31.44 -15.39
N PRO A 105 -5.30 -31.53 -15.02
CA PRO A 105 -4.88 -31.27 -13.64
C PRO A 105 -5.25 -29.83 -13.23
N PRO A 106 -5.50 -29.59 -11.93
CA PRO A 106 -5.81 -28.25 -11.45
C PRO A 106 -4.63 -27.30 -11.70
N LEU A 107 -4.95 -26.03 -11.99
CA LEU A 107 -3.95 -24.97 -11.96
C LEU A 107 -3.55 -24.72 -10.52
N GLN A 108 -2.26 -24.76 -10.26
CA GLN A 108 -1.71 -24.51 -8.93
C GLN A 108 -1.09 -23.13 -8.90
N LEU A 109 -1.37 -22.36 -7.87
CA LEU A 109 -0.89 -20.99 -7.75
C LEU A 109 -0.43 -20.74 -6.33
N ILE A 110 0.74 -20.12 -6.17
CA ILE A 110 1.06 -19.40 -4.93
C ILE A 110 1.11 -17.92 -5.21
N TYR A 111 0.66 -17.10 -4.26
CA TYR A 111 0.53 -15.66 -4.45
C TYR A 111 0.38 -14.95 -3.11
N VAL A 112 0.57 -13.62 -3.12
CA VAL A 112 0.25 -12.77 -1.98
C VAL A 112 -1.18 -12.27 -2.14
N THR A 113 -1.95 -12.34 -1.05
CA THR A 113 -3.28 -11.74 -0.97
C THR A 113 -3.34 -10.79 0.21
N GLU A 114 -4.02 -9.66 0.02
CA GLU A 114 -4.44 -8.76 1.10
C GLU A 114 -5.93 -8.97 1.40
N ARG A 115 -6.23 -9.26 2.67
CA ARG A 115 -7.59 -9.44 3.21
C ARG A 115 -7.72 -8.65 4.51
N ASN A 116 -8.67 -7.72 4.57
CA ASN A 116 -8.92 -6.84 5.72
C ASN A 116 -7.63 -6.13 6.20
N GLY A 117 -6.86 -5.60 5.25
CA GLY A 117 -5.56 -4.94 5.51
C GLY A 117 -4.43 -5.85 6.00
N THR A 118 -4.63 -7.18 6.03
CA THR A 118 -3.57 -8.15 6.35
C THR A 118 -3.12 -8.90 5.12
N SER A 119 -1.82 -9.07 4.95
CA SER A 119 -1.24 -9.77 3.80
C SER A 119 -0.70 -11.15 4.19
N ASN A 120 -1.03 -12.18 3.42
CA ASN A 120 -0.53 -13.55 3.61
C ASN A 120 -0.27 -14.22 2.25
N ILE A 121 0.47 -15.34 2.28
CA ILE A 121 0.75 -16.17 1.11
C ILE A 121 -0.20 -17.36 1.10
N TYR A 122 -0.90 -17.52 -0.01
CA TYR A 122 -1.84 -18.62 -0.21
C TYR A 122 -1.37 -19.57 -1.30
N TYR A 123 -1.78 -20.82 -1.17
CA TYR A 123 -1.74 -21.84 -2.21
C TYR A 123 -3.17 -22.13 -2.65
N ASP A 124 -3.41 -21.98 -3.95
CA ASP A 124 -4.67 -22.31 -4.60
C ASP A 124 -4.49 -23.48 -5.57
N ALA A 125 -5.40 -24.45 -5.49
CA ALA A 125 -5.64 -25.44 -6.54
C ALA A 125 -6.99 -25.11 -7.21
N VAL A 126 -6.93 -24.69 -8.47
CA VAL A 126 -8.06 -24.16 -9.25
C VAL A 126 -8.43 -25.16 -10.34
N TYR A 127 -9.65 -25.68 -10.26
CA TYR A 127 -10.25 -26.57 -11.25
C TYR A 127 -11.13 -25.76 -12.19
N TYR A 128 -11.12 -26.10 -13.48
CA TYR A 128 -11.86 -25.38 -14.51
C TYR A 128 -12.55 -26.37 -15.45
N ASP A 129 -13.77 -26.04 -15.88
CA ASP A 129 -14.52 -26.87 -16.81
C ASP A 129 -14.08 -26.59 -18.26
N THR A 130 -13.72 -27.65 -18.99
CA THR A 130 -13.39 -27.58 -20.42
C THR A 130 -14.56 -27.98 -21.32
N ARG A 131 -15.69 -28.45 -20.76
CA ARG A 131 -16.82 -29.04 -21.48
C ARG A 131 -18.09 -28.19 -21.38
N ARG A 132 -18.21 -27.13 -22.18
CA ARG A 132 -19.55 -26.56 -22.51
C ARG A 132 -20.08 -27.13 -23.83
N ASN A 133 -21.25 -27.76 -23.71
CA ASN A 133 -22.06 -28.35 -24.78
C ASN A 133 -22.39 -27.33 -25.89
N THR A 134 -22.07 -27.69 -27.13
CA THR A 134 -22.30 -26.95 -28.39
C THR A 134 -23.78 -26.87 -28.82
N ARG A 135 -24.73 -26.70 -27.89
CA ARG A 135 -26.18 -26.78 -28.21
C ARG A 135 -27.00 -25.50 -28.10
N SER A 136 -26.42 -24.34 -27.76
CA SER A 136 -27.14 -23.07 -27.85
C SER A 136 -26.38 -22.08 -28.73
N ARG A 137 -26.94 -21.80 -29.91
CA ARG A 137 -26.38 -20.88 -30.92
C ARG A 137 -26.51 -19.40 -30.54
N THR A 138 -27.09 -19.08 -29.38
CA THR A 138 -27.35 -17.72 -28.90
C THR A 138 -26.50 -17.30 -27.69
N ALA A 139 -25.58 -18.15 -27.19
CA ALA A 139 -24.74 -17.87 -26.02
C ALA A 139 -23.25 -17.67 -26.36
N LEU A 140 -22.94 -17.21 -27.57
CA LEU A 140 -21.61 -17.29 -28.17
C LEU A 140 -20.67 -16.10 -27.91
N GLU A 141 -21.04 -15.13 -27.05
CA GLU A 141 -20.27 -13.88 -26.97
C GLU A 141 -19.70 -13.44 -25.62
N GLN A 142 -19.90 -14.10 -24.47
CA GLN A 142 -19.46 -13.43 -23.21
C GLN A 142 -18.81 -14.24 -22.09
N HIS A 143 -18.74 -15.57 -22.12
CA HIS A 143 -18.31 -16.31 -20.92
C HIS A 143 -17.13 -17.24 -21.24
N GLY A 144 -15.93 -16.85 -20.82
CA GLY A 144 -14.69 -17.63 -20.91
C GLY A 144 -14.71 -18.87 -20.01
N ALA A 145 -13.61 -19.63 -19.98
CA ALA A 145 -13.48 -20.80 -19.12
C ALA A 145 -13.68 -20.41 -17.64
N GLU A 146 -14.71 -21.00 -17.01
CA GLU A 146 -15.18 -20.63 -15.68
C GLU A 146 -14.58 -21.58 -14.63
N VAL A 147 -14.12 -21.01 -13.51
CA VAL A 147 -13.58 -21.80 -12.40
C VAL A 147 -14.70 -22.60 -11.76
N SER A 148 -14.58 -23.93 -11.77
CA SER A 148 -15.62 -24.83 -11.24
C SER A 148 -15.45 -25.11 -9.75
N THR A 149 -14.22 -25.19 -9.26
CA THR A 149 -13.90 -25.45 -7.85
C THR A 149 -12.53 -24.87 -7.51
N ARG A 150 -12.39 -24.34 -6.30
CA ARG A 150 -11.14 -23.81 -5.75
C ARG A 150 -10.88 -24.42 -4.38
N VAL A 151 -9.66 -24.88 -4.17
CA VAL A 151 -9.13 -25.19 -2.84
C VAL A 151 -8.07 -24.17 -2.52
N GLN A 152 -8.22 -23.47 -1.40
CA GLN A 152 -7.34 -22.38 -1.01
C GLN A 152 -6.82 -22.60 0.41
N VAL A 153 -5.51 -22.46 0.59
CA VAL A 153 -4.82 -22.76 1.85
C VAL A 153 -3.78 -21.69 2.16
N PRO A 154 -3.79 -21.07 3.36
CA PRO A 154 -2.67 -20.23 3.78
C PRO A 154 -1.42 -21.09 4.00
N LEU A 155 -0.29 -20.69 3.42
CA LEU A 155 0.97 -21.43 3.54
C LEU A 155 1.74 -21.13 4.82
N LEU A 156 1.44 -20.00 5.47
CA LEU A 156 2.09 -19.56 6.70
C LEU A 156 1.03 -19.26 7.76
N ASP A 157 1.26 -19.79 8.96
CA ASP A 157 0.50 -19.43 10.16
C ASP A 157 1.13 -18.18 10.78
N LEU A 158 0.62 -17.02 10.38
CA LEU A 158 1.10 -15.71 10.85
C LEU A 158 0.43 -15.35 12.19
N ASN A 159 0.64 -16.18 13.21
CA ASN A 159 0.34 -15.79 14.58
C ASN A 159 1.24 -14.62 14.97
N GLU A 160 0.68 -13.63 15.67
CA GLU A 160 1.31 -12.35 16.01
C GLU A 160 2.69 -12.54 16.65
N VAL A 161 3.75 -12.32 15.87
CA VAL A 161 5.11 -12.31 16.40
C VAL A 161 5.28 -11.00 17.18
N ASN A 162 5.42 -11.11 18.51
CA ASN A 162 5.72 -10.01 19.43
C ASN A 162 4.80 -8.76 19.31
N GLY A 163 3.50 -8.96 19.08
CA GLY A 163 2.52 -7.87 19.07
C GLY A 163 2.63 -6.92 17.85
N GLY A 164 3.28 -7.37 16.78
CA GLY A 164 3.29 -6.70 15.47
C GLY A 164 2.56 -7.53 14.41
N VAL A 165 1.98 -6.86 13.40
CA VAL A 165 1.45 -7.51 12.20
C VAL A 165 2.62 -7.80 11.25
N ILE A 166 2.73 -9.03 10.77
CA ILE A 166 3.65 -9.38 9.68
C ILE A 166 2.95 -9.06 8.36
N SER A 167 3.63 -8.37 7.46
CA SER A 167 3.15 -8.07 6.11
C SER A 167 3.99 -8.81 5.07
N MET A 168 3.31 -9.40 4.10
CA MET A 168 3.89 -9.99 2.89
C MET A 168 3.89 -8.93 1.78
N LYS A 169 5.03 -8.76 1.11
CA LYS A 169 5.23 -7.62 0.19
C LYS A 169 5.33 -8.02 -1.28
N ASP A 170 6.18 -9.00 -1.58
CA ASP A 170 6.59 -9.33 -2.95
C ASP A 170 6.39 -10.82 -3.25
N LYS A 171 6.72 -11.23 -4.49
CA LYS A 171 6.54 -12.56 -5.04
C LYS A 171 7.07 -13.67 -4.11
N PRO A 172 6.21 -14.65 -3.76
CA PRO A 172 6.62 -15.87 -3.12
C PRO A 172 7.10 -16.90 -4.17
N ILE A 173 8.06 -17.74 -3.78
CA ILE A 173 8.59 -18.84 -4.58
C ILE A 173 8.64 -20.10 -3.74
N LEU A 174 8.15 -21.21 -4.28
CA LEU A 174 8.29 -22.52 -3.67
C LEU A 174 9.46 -23.26 -4.32
N SER A 175 10.45 -23.64 -3.52
CA SER A 175 11.59 -24.45 -3.95
C SER A 175 11.74 -25.68 -3.05
N GLY A 176 11.32 -26.84 -3.55
CA GLY A 176 11.21 -28.05 -2.76
C GLY A 176 10.22 -27.85 -1.60
N GLU A 177 10.73 -27.90 -0.36
CA GLU A 177 9.96 -27.74 0.88
C GLU A 177 10.08 -26.33 1.49
N TYR A 178 10.80 -25.43 0.82
CA TYR A 178 11.09 -24.09 1.30
C TYR A 178 10.26 -23.06 0.54
N LEU A 179 9.60 -22.19 1.28
CA LEU A 179 8.95 -21.00 0.75
C LEU A 179 9.91 -19.82 0.91
N ILE A 180 10.28 -19.17 -0.19
CA ILE A 180 11.11 -17.97 -0.22
C ILE A 180 10.19 -16.79 -0.53
N TYR A 181 10.24 -15.71 0.26
CA TYR A 181 9.30 -14.60 0.14
C TYR A 181 9.84 -13.32 0.79
N VAL A 182 9.24 -12.17 0.46
CA VAL A 182 9.56 -10.88 1.08
C VAL A 182 8.53 -10.53 2.13
N SER A 183 8.98 -10.16 3.32
CA SER A 183 8.09 -9.78 4.43
C SER A 183 8.75 -8.89 5.47
N THR A 184 7.96 -8.47 6.47
CA THR A 184 8.37 -7.59 7.57
C THR A 184 8.51 -8.31 8.93
N HIS A 185 8.96 -9.57 8.95
CA HIS A 185 9.01 -10.39 10.17
C HIS A 185 9.82 -9.75 11.33
N GLU A 186 10.87 -9.00 11.01
CA GLU A 186 11.78 -8.43 12.00
C GLU A 186 11.84 -6.91 11.87
N ASN A 187 11.61 -6.21 12.98
CA ASN A 187 11.85 -4.78 13.09
C ASN A 187 13.36 -4.52 13.30
N PRO A 188 14.03 -3.76 12.41
CA PRO A 188 15.46 -3.46 12.53
C PRO A 188 15.81 -2.53 13.70
N GLY A 189 14.82 -1.91 14.36
CA GLY A 189 15.02 -1.02 15.50
C GLY A 189 15.66 0.34 15.16
N THR A 190 15.97 0.57 13.89
CA THR A 190 16.63 1.78 13.39
C THR A 190 15.70 2.49 12.39
N PRO A 191 15.44 3.81 12.54
CA PRO A 191 14.60 4.58 11.61
C PRO A 191 15.06 4.42 10.16
N ARG A 192 14.09 4.28 9.23
CA ARG A 192 14.27 4.17 7.77
C ARG A 192 15.14 3.01 7.29
N THR A 193 15.55 2.12 8.18
CA THR A 193 16.04 0.81 7.76
C THR A 193 14.83 -0.01 7.35
N SER A 194 14.80 -0.51 6.10
CA SER A 194 13.66 -1.28 5.60
C SER A 194 13.39 -2.49 6.50
N TRP A 195 12.12 -2.66 6.86
CA TRP A 195 11.64 -3.86 7.54
C TRP A 195 11.50 -5.03 6.57
N ALA A 196 11.37 -4.73 5.26
CA ALA A 196 11.23 -5.73 4.22
C ALA A 196 12.56 -6.48 4.00
N ALA A 197 12.49 -7.79 4.09
CA ALA A 197 13.61 -8.68 3.84
C ALA A 197 13.13 -9.97 3.18
N VAL A 198 14.04 -10.66 2.50
CA VAL A 198 13.81 -12.01 2.01
C VAL A 198 13.99 -12.99 3.15
N TYR A 199 12.99 -13.86 3.32
CA TYR A 199 12.98 -14.96 4.27
C TYR A 199 12.81 -16.28 3.54
N SER A 200 13.23 -17.35 4.21
CA SER A 200 12.92 -18.72 3.83
C SER A 200 12.25 -19.43 5.00
N THR A 201 11.10 -20.06 4.74
CA THR A 201 10.40 -20.89 5.72
C THR A 201 10.31 -22.32 5.22
N GLU A 202 10.80 -23.28 6.01
CA GLU A 202 10.59 -24.70 5.76
C GLU A 202 9.16 -25.08 6.15
N LEU A 203 8.32 -25.41 5.18
CA LEU A 203 6.86 -25.52 5.40
C LEU A 203 6.47 -26.67 6.35
N LYS A 204 7.29 -27.73 6.42
CA LYS A 204 7.05 -28.86 7.33
C LYS A 204 7.29 -28.52 8.79
N THR A 205 8.29 -27.69 9.09
CA THR A 205 8.72 -27.37 10.45
C THR A 205 8.22 -26.02 10.91
N GLY A 206 7.82 -25.13 9.97
CA GLY A 206 7.50 -23.74 10.25
C GLY A 206 8.73 -22.88 10.56
N LEU A 207 9.94 -23.43 10.43
CA LEU A 207 11.16 -22.70 10.77
C LEU A 207 11.46 -21.63 9.72
N THR A 208 11.30 -20.37 10.11
CA THR A 208 11.63 -19.18 9.31
C THR A 208 13.07 -18.73 9.55
N ARG A 209 13.77 -18.37 8.48
CA ARG A 209 15.12 -17.78 8.50
C ARG A 209 15.17 -16.54 7.62
N ARG A 210 15.82 -15.49 8.11
CA ARG A 210 16.15 -14.31 7.32
C ARG A 210 17.32 -14.62 6.38
N LEU A 211 17.17 -14.32 5.09
CA LEU A 211 18.22 -14.46 4.08
C LEU A 211 18.90 -13.12 3.74
N THR A 212 18.17 -12.01 3.90
CA THR A 212 18.69 -10.66 3.70
C THR A 212 19.52 -10.20 4.89
N PRO A 213 20.72 -9.62 4.71
CA PRO A 213 21.47 -9.03 5.81
C PRO A 213 20.67 -7.98 6.58
N TYR A 214 20.98 -7.79 7.87
CA TYR A 214 20.43 -6.67 8.64
C TYR A 214 20.88 -5.34 8.03
N GLY A 215 19.98 -4.35 8.01
CA GLY A 215 20.25 -3.05 7.39
C GLY A 215 19.99 -2.99 5.88
N VAL A 216 19.76 -4.14 5.21
CA VAL A 216 19.59 -4.24 3.77
C VAL A 216 18.13 -4.53 3.42
N ALA A 217 17.66 -3.94 2.32
CA ALA A 217 16.36 -4.22 1.71
C ALA A 217 16.59 -5.03 0.41
N ASP A 218 15.97 -6.21 0.35
CA ASP A 218 15.98 -7.08 -0.83
C ASP A 218 14.53 -7.33 -1.30
N PHE A 219 14.33 -7.20 -2.60
CA PHE A 219 13.05 -7.43 -3.28
C PHE A 219 13.22 -8.40 -4.46
N SER A 220 12.08 -8.85 -4.98
CA SER A 220 11.93 -9.69 -6.15
C SER A 220 12.84 -10.93 -6.12
N PRO A 221 12.74 -11.78 -5.08
CA PRO A 221 13.56 -12.98 -4.99
C PRO A 221 13.28 -13.90 -6.19
N ALA A 222 14.34 -14.51 -6.72
CA ALA A 222 14.26 -15.54 -7.74
C ALA A 222 15.19 -16.70 -7.40
N VAL A 223 14.67 -17.92 -7.41
CA VAL A 223 15.43 -19.12 -7.03
C VAL A 223 15.86 -19.87 -8.29
N SER A 224 17.10 -20.36 -8.33
CA SER A 224 17.62 -21.15 -9.45
C SER A 224 16.86 -22.47 -9.58
N PRO A 225 16.80 -23.10 -10.77
CA PRO A 225 16.06 -24.35 -10.97
C PRO A 225 16.40 -25.47 -9.97
N SER A 226 17.65 -25.57 -9.53
CA SER A 226 18.12 -26.53 -8.53
C SER A 226 17.72 -26.19 -7.08
N GLY A 227 17.25 -24.97 -6.82
CA GLY A 227 17.00 -24.47 -5.47
C GLY A 227 18.25 -24.02 -4.72
N LYS A 228 19.41 -24.00 -5.39
CA LYS A 228 20.70 -23.72 -4.72
C LYS A 228 20.93 -22.24 -4.48
N TYR A 229 20.59 -21.40 -5.45
CA TYR A 229 20.88 -19.97 -5.42
C TYR A 229 19.61 -19.14 -5.43
N THR A 230 19.61 -18.06 -4.66
CA THR A 230 18.60 -17.00 -4.73
C THR A 230 19.25 -15.74 -5.28
N ALA A 231 18.62 -15.13 -6.26
CA ALA A 231 18.93 -13.80 -6.77
C ALA A 231 17.90 -12.80 -6.23
N VAL A 232 18.32 -11.57 -5.95
CA VAL A 232 17.46 -10.48 -5.45
C VAL A 232 17.83 -9.14 -6.07
N ALA A 233 16.88 -8.23 -6.18
CA ALA A 233 17.13 -6.81 -6.36
C ALA A 233 17.37 -6.17 -4.99
N SER A 234 18.52 -5.55 -4.78
CA SER A 234 18.95 -5.09 -3.46
C SER A 234 19.43 -3.65 -3.48
N TYR A 235 19.00 -2.87 -2.50
CA TYR A 235 19.63 -1.58 -2.23
C TYR A 235 21.03 -1.74 -1.60
N GLY A 236 21.40 -2.93 -1.14
CA GLY A 236 22.70 -3.18 -0.52
C GLY A 236 22.95 -2.31 0.72
N ASN A 237 24.22 -2.19 1.12
CA ASN A 237 24.62 -1.42 2.30
C ASN A 237 24.49 0.09 2.12
N LYS A 238 24.40 0.57 0.86
CA LYS A 238 24.12 1.99 0.58
C LYS A 238 22.72 2.40 1.05
N GLY A 239 21.83 1.42 1.26
CA GLY A 239 20.44 1.66 1.63
C GLY A 239 19.68 2.36 0.51
N TRP A 240 18.46 2.77 0.84
CA TRP A 240 17.64 3.57 -0.05
C TRP A 240 17.86 5.05 0.20
N ASP A 241 18.10 5.79 -0.88
CA ASP A 241 18.34 7.23 -0.88
C ASP A 241 17.05 8.06 -0.89
N GLY A 242 15.89 7.43 -1.02
CA GLY A 242 14.59 8.12 -1.14
C GLY A 242 14.08 8.20 -2.57
N GLU A 243 14.88 7.83 -3.58
CA GLU A 243 14.46 7.92 -4.98
C GLU A 243 13.60 6.71 -5.38
N VAL A 244 12.43 6.96 -5.97
CA VAL A 244 11.48 5.93 -6.42
C VAL A 244 11.32 5.84 -7.93
N GLU A 245 11.76 6.87 -8.66
CA GLU A 245 11.66 6.92 -10.12
C GLU A 245 12.77 6.11 -10.81
N MET A 246 13.88 5.91 -10.11
CA MET A 246 15.05 5.18 -10.62
C MET A 246 15.27 3.89 -9.84
N LEU A 247 15.45 2.79 -10.58
CA LEU A 247 15.92 1.53 -10.01
C LEU A 247 17.40 1.67 -9.61
N SER A 248 17.65 2.09 -8.38
CA SER A 248 19.00 2.14 -7.81
C SER A 248 19.43 0.81 -7.15
N THR A 249 18.67 -0.27 -7.35
CA THR A 249 19.00 -1.61 -6.84
C THR A 249 20.12 -2.26 -7.64
N ASP A 250 20.93 -3.09 -6.97
CA ASP A 250 21.90 -4.00 -7.59
C ASP A 250 21.37 -5.45 -7.52
N ILE A 251 21.85 -6.34 -8.38
CA ILE A 251 21.50 -7.76 -8.31
C ILE A 251 22.56 -8.50 -7.52
N TYR A 252 22.12 -9.17 -6.46
CA TYR A 252 22.95 -10.09 -5.67
C TYR A 252 22.48 -11.52 -5.85
N ILE A 253 23.43 -12.46 -5.79
CA ILE A 253 23.16 -13.89 -5.65
C ILE A 253 23.73 -14.39 -4.32
N PHE A 254 23.08 -15.38 -3.72
CA PHE A 254 23.53 -16.05 -2.49
C PHE A 254 22.96 -17.46 -2.40
N LEU A 255 23.45 -18.26 -1.46
CA LEU A 255 22.92 -19.59 -1.20
C LEU A 255 21.53 -19.50 -0.56
N THR A 256 20.54 -20.16 -1.17
CA THR A 256 19.14 -20.15 -0.70
C THR A 256 18.98 -20.68 0.72
N ARG A 257 19.85 -21.62 1.13
CA ARG A 257 19.72 -22.30 2.43
C ARG A 257 19.95 -21.40 3.66
N ASP A 258 20.74 -20.34 3.52
CA ASP A 258 21.26 -19.56 4.65
C ASP A 258 21.63 -18.10 4.32
N GLY A 259 21.51 -17.65 3.07
CA GLY A 259 21.87 -16.28 2.68
C GLY A 259 23.38 -16.05 2.57
N THR A 260 24.22 -17.07 2.78
CA THR A 260 25.68 -16.94 2.73
C THR A 260 26.21 -16.94 1.28
N GLN A 261 27.50 -16.65 1.12
CA GLN A 261 28.15 -16.48 -0.20
C GLN A 261 27.45 -15.42 -1.06
N ARG A 262 27.02 -14.33 -0.41
CA ARG A 262 26.39 -13.21 -1.06
C ARG A 262 27.39 -12.45 -1.93
N VAL A 263 27.06 -12.32 -3.21
CA VAL A 263 27.90 -11.69 -4.23
C VAL A 263 27.07 -10.76 -5.09
N LYS A 264 27.55 -9.53 -5.29
CA LYS A 264 26.98 -8.59 -6.28
C LYS A 264 27.41 -9.05 -7.67
N ILE A 265 26.45 -9.17 -8.59
CA ILE A 265 26.71 -9.59 -9.97
C ILE A 265 26.32 -8.55 -11.01
N VAL A 266 25.39 -7.66 -10.70
CA VAL A 266 24.96 -6.59 -11.61
C VAL A 266 24.74 -5.31 -10.82
N GLU A 267 25.17 -4.18 -11.39
CA GLU A 267 24.85 -2.85 -10.89
C GLU A 267 23.62 -2.29 -11.59
N ASN A 268 22.77 -1.56 -10.85
CA ASN A 268 21.57 -0.90 -11.38
C ASN A 268 20.65 -1.88 -12.14
N GLY A 269 20.19 -2.92 -11.46
CA GLY A 269 19.29 -3.94 -12.00
C GLY A 269 18.21 -4.35 -11.01
N GLY A 270 17.08 -4.77 -11.54
CA GLY A 270 15.92 -5.20 -10.76
C GLY A 270 15.23 -6.42 -11.36
N TRP A 271 14.36 -7.03 -10.57
CA TRP A 271 13.52 -8.15 -10.99
C TRP A 271 14.27 -9.34 -11.65
N PRO A 272 15.26 -9.92 -10.96
CA PRO A 272 15.98 -11.06 -11.50
C PRO A 272 15.04 -12.26 -11.71
N CYS A 273 15.31 -13.08 -12.74
CA CYS A 273 14.67 -14.38 -12.93
C CYS A 273 15.61 -15.38 -13.61
N TRP A 274 15.66 -16.61 -13.09
CA TRP A 274 16.55 -17.65 -13.59
C TRP A 274 15.92 -18.42 -14.75
N VAL A 275 16.69 -18.70 -15.80
CA VAL A 275 16.31 -19.68 -16.83
C VAL A 275 17.03 -21.01 -16.64
N ASP A 276 18.27 -20.98 -16.15
CA ASP A 276 19.11 -22.14 -15.83
C ASP A 276 20.00 -21.83 -14.61
N GLU A 277 21.03 -22.65 -14.32
CA GLU A 277 21.91 -22.44 -13.15
C GLU A 277 22.96 -21.33 -13.32
N SER A 278 23.09 -20.78 -14.53
CA SER A 278 24.13 -19.83 -14.91
C SER A 278 23.58 -18.56 -15.58
N THR A 279 22.33 -18.56 -16.00
CA THR A 279 21.73 -17.47 -16.77
C THR A 279 20.53 -16.88 -16.03
N LEU A 280 20.57 -15.56 -15.85
CA LEU A 280 19.51 -14.74 -15.27
C LEU A 280 19.06 -13.68 -16.29
N PHE A 281 17.78 -13.37 -16.29
CA PHE A 281 17.24 -12.17 -16.93
C PHE A 281 16.88 -11.14 -15.86
N PHE A 282 16.96 -9.87 -16.20
CA PHE A 282 16.65 -8.76 -15.31
C PHE A 282 16.30 -7.50 -16.12
N HIS A 283 15.65 -6.52 -15.51
CA HIS A 283 15.47 -5.21 -16.15
C HIS A 283 16.51 -4.19 -15.66
N ARG A 284 16.79 -3.19 -16.48
CA ARG A 284 17.44 -1.96 -16.04
C ARG A 284 17.20 -0.83 -17.01
N LYS A 285 17.40 0.40 -16.56
CA LYS A 285 17.47 1.56 -17.44
C LYS A 285 18.73 1.46 -18.31
N SER A 286 18.57 1.65 -19.61
CA SER A 286 19.66 1.67 -20.58
C SER A 286 20.44 2.98 -20.49
N GLU A 287 21.76 2.89 -20.39
CA GLU A 287 22.64 4.08 -20.41
C GLU A 287 22.76 4.70 -21.81
N GLU A 288 22.45 3.92 -22.85
CA GLU A 288 22.58 4.36 -24.26
C GLU A 288 21.40 5.21 -24.72
N ASP A 289 20.20 4.92 -24.20
CA ASP A 289 18.95 5.45 -24.75
C ASP A 289 17.82 5.56 -23.72
N ASP A 290 18.13 5.53 -22.41
CA ASP A 290 17.21 5.76 -21.28
C ASP A 290 15.96 4.85 -21.21
N TRP A 291 15.76 3.91 -22.14
CA TRP A 291 14.68 2.93 -22.08
C TRP A 291 14.94 1.90 -20.99
N ILE A 292 13.93 1.56 -20.19
CA ILE A 292 14.01 0.34 -19.38
C ILE A 292 13.96 -0.85 -20.33
N SER A 293 14.98 -1.68 -20.29
CA SER A 293 15.11 -2.84 -21.14
C SER A 293 15.42 -4.08 -20.32
N VAL A 294 15.09 -5.25 -20.86
CA VAL A 294 15.53 -6.52 -20.30
C VAL A 294 16.95 -6.82 -20.78
N TYR A 295 17.77 -7.30 -19.86
CA TYR A 295 19.12 -7.79 -20.07
C TYR A 295 19.19 -9.23 -19.58
N LYS A 296 20.17 -9.97 -20.08
CA LYS A 296 20.59 -11.26 -19.52
C LYS A 296 21.99 -11.13 -18.96
N VAL A 297 22.25 -11.79 -17.84
CA VAL A 297 23.57 -11.97 -17.25
C VAL A 297 23.91 -13.44 -17.22
N ILE A 298 25.13 -13.77 -17.65
CA ILE A 298 25.68 -15.13 -17.68
C ILE A 298 26.82 -15.21 -16.68
N LEU A 299 26.70 -16.13 -15.74
CA LEU A 299 27.72 -16.43 -14.73
C LEU A 299 28.87 -17.23 -15.36
N PRO A 300 30.12 -16.99 -14.95
CA PRO A 300 31.27 -17.75 -15.45
C PRO A 300 31.17 -19.22 -15.04
N GLN A 301 31.55 -20.13 -15.95
CA GLN A 301 31.57 -21.57 -15.68
C GLN A 301 32.66 -21.97 -14.66
N THR A 302 33.74 -21.19 -14.60
CA THR A 302 34.89 -21.41 -13.71
C THR A 302 35.40 -20.08 -13.19
N GLY A 303 35.93 -20.05 -11.96
CA GLY A 303 36.47 -18.85 -11.33
C GLY A 303 35.51 -18.21 -10.34
N LEU A 304 35.91 -17.06 -9.80
CA LEU A 304 35.10 -16.30 -8.85
C LEU A 304 34.01 -15.53 -9.60
N VAL A 305 32.79 -15.62 -9.09
CA VAL A 305 31.67 -14.79 -9.56
C VAL A 305 31.80 -13.39 -8.95
N SER A 306 31.69 -12.37 -9.79
CA SER A 306 31.72 -10.94 -9.47
C SER A 306 31.13 -10.13 -10.63
N THR A 307 30.87 -8.84 -10.41
CA THR A 307 30.47 -7.88 -11.46
C THR A 307 31.44 -7.84 -12.65
N GLU A 308 32.73 -8.07 -12.44
CA GLU A 308 33.77 -8.07 -13.49
C GLU A 308 33.82 -9.38 -14.28
N SER A 309 33.38 -10.49 -13.67
CA SER A 309 33.47 -11.83 -14.26
C SER A 309 32.28 -12.21 -15.13
N VAL A 310 31.14 -11.54 -14.96
CA VAL A 310 29.88 -11.90 -15.62
C VAL A 310 29.80 -11.26 -17.00
N SER A 311 29.05 -11.90 -17.91
CA SER A 311 28.73 -11.32 -19.22
C SER A 311 27.30 -10.78 -19.20
N ILE A 312 27.11 -9.50 -19.51
CA ILE A 312 25.79 -8.85 -19.57
C ILE A 312 25.49 -8.48 -21.02
N GLN A 313 24.29 -8.83 -21.48
CA GLN A 313 23.82 -8.50 -22.83
C GLN A 313 22.39 -7.96 -22.79
N ARG A 314 22.14 -6.86 -23.49
CA ARG A 314 20.77 -6.35 -23.71
C ARG A 314 19.97 -7.34 -24.54
N VAL A 315 18.74 -7.62 -24.12
CA VAL A 315 17.85 -8.60 -24.73
C VAL A 315 16.76 -7.92 -25.55
N THR A 316 16.07 -6.92 -24.99
CA THR A 316 14.98 -6.23 -25.69
C THR A 316 15.47 -4.97 -26.41
N PRO A 317 14.95 -4.68 -27.62
CA PRO A 317 15.31 -3.46 -28.35
C PRO A 317 14.70 -2.20 -27.71
N PRO A 318 15.21 -1.01 -28.04
CA PRO A 318 14.59 0.26 -27.63
C PRO A 318 13.24 0.54 -28.31
N GLY A 319 12.59 1.63 -27.89
CA GLY A 319 11.31 2.11 -28.45
C GLY A 319 10.08 1.76 -27.61
N LEU A 320 10.27 1.03 -26.50
CA LEU A 320 9.31 0.83 -25.43
C LEU A 320 10.06 0.51 -24.14
N HIS A 321 9.42 0.71 -22.99
CA HIS A 321 9.93 0.13 -21.75
C HIS A 321 9.53 -1.35 -21.70
N ALA A 322 10.49 -2.22 -21.37
CA ALA A 322 10.27 -3.63 -21.11
C ALA A 322 10.86 -3.97 -19.73
N PHE A 323 10.01 -4.41 -18.81
CA PHE A 323 10.36 -4.64 -17.40
C PHE A 323 9.69 -5.90 -16.84
N THR A 324 10.10 -6.28 -15.62
CA THR A 324 9.61 -7.44 -14.86
C THR A 324 9.64 -8.72 -15.70
N PRO A 325 10.82 -9.14 -16.21
CA PRO A 325 10.92 -10.33 -17.03
C PRO A 325 10.56 -11.59 -16.23
N ALA A 326 9.97 -12.55 -16.91
CA ALA A 326 9.69 -13.87 -16.40
C ALA A 326 10.16 -14.97 -17.35
N THR A 327 10.73 -16.00 -16.76
CA THR A 327 11.32 -17.17 -17.42
C THR A 327 10.63 -18.44 -16.94
N SER A 328 10.84 -19.51 -17.68
CA SER A 328 10.57 -20.88 -17.24
C SER A 328 11.85 -21.71 -17.32
N PRO A 329 12.08 -22.67 -16.41
CA PRO A 329 13.32 -23.45 -16.40
C PRO A 329 13.62 -24.12 -17.75
N GLY A 330 14.82 -23.88 -18.29
CA GLY A 330 15.29 -24.46 -19.55
C GLY A 330 14.70 -23.82 -20.82
N ASN A 331 13.79 -22.85 -20.72
CA ASN A 331 13.21 -22.19 -21.89
C ASN A 331 14.10 -21.05 -22.40
N ASN A 332 14.88 -21.35 -23.43
CA ASN A 332 15.74 -20.38 -24.12
C ASN A 332 15.13 -19.79 -25.39
N LYS A 333 13.82 -19.99 -25.62
CA LYS A 333 13.14 -19.54 -26.85
C LYS A 333 12.43 -18.21 -26.67
N PHE A 334 11.86 -17.96 -25.49
CA PHE A 334 11.14 -16.73 -25.20
C PHE A 334 11.12 -16.42 -23.71
N ILE A 335 10.84 -15.16 -23.38
CA ILE A 335 10.51 -14.69 -22.04
C ILE A 335 9.16 -13.96 -22.07
N ALA A 336 8.49 -13.84 -20.93
CA ALA A 336 7.34 -12.95 -20.76
C ALA A 336 7.81 -11.65 -20.12
N VAL A 337 7.28 -10.52 -20.57
CA VAL A 337 7.69 -9.19 -20.11
C VAL A 337 6.48 -8.27 -20.03
N ALA A 338 6.50 -7.35 -19.07
CA ALA A 338 5.59 -6.22 -19.07
C ALA A 338 6.16 -5.12 -19.98
N THR A 339 5.33 -4.55 -20.84
CA THR A 339 5.70 -3.54 -21.83
C THR A 339 4.88 -2.27 -21.65
N ARG A 340 5.56 -1.12 -21.81
CA ARG A 340 4.95 0.21 -21.83
C ARG A 340 5.40 0.93 -23.09
N ARG A 341 4.48 1.12 -24.05
CA ARG A 341 4.74 1.84 -25.31
C ARG A 341 4.37 3.32 -25.15
N PRO A 342 5.10 4.26 -25.78
CA PRO A 342 4.79 5.69 -25.75
C PRO A 342 3.37 6.05 -26.24
N THR A 343 2.81 5.23 -27.12
CA THR A 343 1.50 5.46 -27.73
C THR A 343 0.32 4.91 -26.92
N SER A 344 0.59 4.25 -25.79
CA SER A 344 -0.43 3.74 -24.88
C SER A 344 -0.28 4.44 -23.53
N SER A 345 -1.31 4.44 -22.69
CA SER A 345 -1.19 4.70 -21.24
C SER A 345 -1.07 3.41 -20.41
N TYR A 346 -1.31 2.25 -21.04
CA TYR A 346 -1.40 0.96 -20.34
C TYR A 346 -0.13 0.11 -20.44
N ARG A 347 0.10 -0.68 -19.39
CA ARG A 347 1.06 -1.81 -19.41
C ARG A 347 0.40 -3.05 -19.98
N HIS A 348 1.14 -3.77 -20.82
CA HIS A 348 0.71 -5.06 -21.35
C HIS A 348 1.73 -6.13 -21.03
N ILE A 349 1.27 -7.35 -20.82
CA ILE A 349 2.14 -8.53 -20.90
C ILE A 349 2.24 -8.99 -22.35
N GLU A 350 3.47 -9.17 -22.80
CA GLU A 350 3.86 -9.67 -24.12
C GLU A 350 4.89 -10.80 -23.94
N LEU A 351 5.00 -11.72 -24.91
CA LEU A 351 6.15 -12.60 -25.01
C LEU A 351 7.20 -11.93 -25.89
N PHE A 352 8.46 -12.14 -25.56
CA PHE A 352 9.58 -11.74 -26.39
C PHE A 352 10.31 -12.98 -26.90
N ASP A 353 10.23 -13.23 -28.21
CA ASP A 353 10.90 -14.33 -28.90
C ASP A 353 12.41 -14.02 -28.98
N LEU A 354 13.20 -14.76 -28.23
CA LEU A 354 14.65 -14.59 -28.11
C LEU A 354 15.41 -14.98 -29.39
N VAL A 355 14.78 -15.76 -30.27
CA VAL A 355 15.38 -16.22 -31.52
C VAL A 355 15.07 -15.23 -32.64
N LYS A 356 13.81 -14.79 -32.74
CA LYS A 356 13.36 -13.88 -33.79
C LYS A 356 13.56 -12.41 -33.43
N ASN A 357 13.87 -12.10 -32.17
CA ASN A 357 13.99 -10.75 -31.63
C ASN A 357 12.71 -9.93 -31.87
N LYS A 358 11.55 -10.51 -31.50
CA LYS A 358 10.23 -9.93 -31.75
C LYS A 358 9.31 -10.09 -30.57
N PHE A 359 8.54 -9.05 -30.31
CA PHE A 359 7.42 -9.10 -29.38
C PHE A 359 6.22 -9.83 -30.00
N ILE A 360 5.54 -10.61 -29.17
CA ILE A 360 4.29 -11.30 -29.46
C ILE A 360 3.28 -10.77 -28.44
N GLU A 361 2.32 -10.01 -28.92
CA GLU A 361 1.30 -9.41 -28.07
C GLU A 361 0.37 -10.47 -27.46
N LEU A 362 0.06 -10.32 -26.18
CA LEU A 362 -0.90 -11.20 -25.49
C LEU A 362 -2.08 -10.40 -24.96
N THR A 363 -1.84 -9.64 -23.89
CA THR A 363 -2.91 -8.98 -23.11
C THR A 363 -3.61 -7.86 -23.86
N ARG A 364 -2.95 -7.26 -24.87
CA ARG A 364 -3.56 -6.26 -25.74
C ARG A 364 -4.76 -6.81 -26.54
N PHE A 365 -4.75 -8.11 -26.87
CA PHE A 365 -5.88 -8.74 -27.58
C PHE A 365 -7.09 -9.00 -26.69
N VAL A 366 -6.89 -9.15 -25.38
CA VAL A 366 -7.97 -9.50 -24.44
C VAL A 366 -8.49 -8.28 -23.70
N SER A 367 -7.61 -7.35 -23.31
CA SER A 367 -7.97 -6.18 -22.52
C SER A 367 -7.03 -5.00 -22.84
N PRO A 368 -7.24 -4.29 -23.96
CA PRO A 368 -6.33 -3.26 -24.43
C PRO A 368 -6.29 -1.98 -23.58
N LYS A 369 -7.28 -1.76 -22.71
CA LYS A 369 -7.44 -0.56 -21.88
C LYS A 369 -7.36 -0.86 -20.38
N THR A 370 -6.49 -1.80 -20.01
CA THR A 370 -6.29 -2.20 -18.62
C THR A 370 -4.82 -2.47 -18.38
N HIS A 371 -4.32 -2.10 -17.20
CA HIS A 371 -2.94 -2.40 -16.80
C HIS A 371 -2.78 -3.88 -16.47
N HIS A 372 -1.69 -4.46 -16.95
CA HIS A 372 -1.26 -5.81 -16.63
C HIS A 372 0.17 -5.77 -16.10
N LEU A 373 0.42 -6.47 -15.02
CA LEU A 373 1.61 -6.31 -14.20
C LEU A 373 2.18 -7.67 -13.80
N ASN A 374 3.49 -7.68 -13.56
CA ASN A 374 4.28 -8.75 -12.94
C ASN A 374 3.97 -10.14 -13.52
N PRO A 375 4.38 -10.39 -14.78
CA PRO A 375 4.14 -11.67 -15.41
C PRO A 375 4.92 -12.79 -14.73
N PHE A 376 4.43 -14.01 -14.87
CA PHE A 376 5.11 -15.24 -14.46
C PHE A 376 4.74 -16.37 -15.43
N ILE A 377 5.63 -17.35 -15.62
CA ILE A 377 5.43 -18.43 -16.59
C ILE A 377 5.31 -19.76 -15.84
N SER A 378 4.46 -20.65 -16.33
CA SER A 378 4.39 -22.01 -15.81
C SER A 378 5.69 -22.78 -16.09
N PRO A 379 6.12 -23.71 -15.22
CA PRO A 379 7.37 -24.45 -15.40
C PRO A 379 7.49 -25.20 -16.73
N ASP A 380 6.37 -25.67 -17.28
CA ASP A 380 6.26 -26.34 -18.59
C ASP A 380 6.20 -25.36 -19.79
N SER A 381 6.26 -24.06 -19.53
CA SER A 381 6.17 -22.98 -20.53
C SER A 381 4.86 -22.95 -21.32
N SER A 382 3.78 -23.56 -20.81
CA SER A 382 2.48 -23.62 -21.50
C SER A 382 1.58 -22.43 -21.22
N ARG A 383 1.79 -21.71 -20.11
CA ARG A 383 0.95 -20.60 -19.67
C ARG A 383 1.76 -19.43 -19.14
N VAL A 384 1.19 -18.25 -19.29
CA VAL A 384 1.64 -17.02 -18.64
C VAL A 384 0.55 -16.56 -17.69
N GLY A 385 0.95 -16.24 -16.46
CA GLY A 385 0.11 -15.59 -15.48
C GLY A 385 0.55 -14.14 -15.30
N TYR A 386 -0.36 -13.30 -14.85
CA TYR A 386 -0.14 -11.89 -14.57
C TYR A 386 -1.24 -11.39 -13.65
N HIS A 387 -1.02 -10.29 -12.95
CA HIS A 387 -2.11 -9.63 -12.26
C HIS A 387 -2.63 -8.44 -13.07
N LYS A 388 -3.93 -8.23 -12.98
CA LYS A 388 -4.70 -7.28 -13.78
C LYS A 388 -5.82 -6.74 -12.90
N CYS A 389 -6.15 -5.48 -13.06
CA CYS A 389 -7.29 -4.93 -12.35
C CYS A 389 -8.58 -5.59 -12.86
N ARG A 390 -9.52 -5.91 -11.97
CA ARG A 390 -10.78 -6.60 -12.29
C ARG A 390 -11.58 -5.90 -13.39
N GLY A 391 -11.40 -4.60 -13.56
CA GLY A 391 -12.16 -3.74 -14.48
C GLY A 391 -13.60 -3.52 -13.98
N GLY A 392 -14.41 -2.79 -14.75
CA GLY A 392 -15.84 -2.67 -14.45
C GLY A 392 -16.56 -3.99 -14.71
N SER A 393 -16.91 -4.74 -13.66
CA SER A 393 -17.82 -5.88 -13.79
C SER A 393 -19.25 -5.39 -14.01
N THR A 394 -20.00 -6.13 -14.81
CA THR A 394 -21.47 -6.06 -14.79
C THR A 394 -21.96 -6.37 -13.38
N ARG A 395 -22.99 -5.64 -12.94
CA ARG A 395 -23.65 -5.61 -11.61
C ARG A 395 -23.93 -6.95 -10.87
N GLU A 396 -23.59 -8.10 -11.43
CA GLU A 396 -23.85 -9.43 -10.84
C GLU A 396 -22.78 -9.86 -9.81
N ASP A 397 -21.57 -9.30 -9.87
CA ASP A 397 -20.55 -9.43 -8.82
C ASP A 397 -20.63 -8.18 -7.93
N GLY A 398 -21.03 -8.32 -6.67
CA GLY A 398 -21.41 -7.24 -5.74
C GLY A 398 -20.52 -5.98 -5.73
N ASN A 399 -21.16 -4.84 -5.43
CA ASN A 399 -20.49 -3.55 -5.29
C ASN A 399 -19.66 -3.50 -4.00
N ASN A 400 -18.38 -3.87 -4.08
CA ASN A 400 -17.48 -3.99 -2.92
C ASN A 400 -16.67 -2.71 -2.61
N GLN A 401 -17.07 -1.53 -3.09
CA GLN A 401 -16.40 -0.29 -2.69
C GLN A 401 -16.86 0.13 -1.30
N LEU A 402 -15.89 0.44 -0.44
CA LEU A 402 -16.11 0.71 0.97
C LEU A 402 -15.68 2.16 1.26
N LEU A 403 -16.61 2.95 1.79
CA LEU A 403 -16.30 4.25 2.38
C LEU A 403 -15.42 4.09 3.62
N LEU A 404 -15.72 3.08 4.44
CA LEU A 404 -14.88 2.64 5.56
C LEU A 404 -14.58 1.15 5.38
N GLU A 405 -13.33 0.82 5.06
CA GLU A 405 -12.81 -0.56 5.11
C GLU A 405 -12.20 -0.80 6.49
N ASN A 406 -12.77 -1.73 7.25
CA ASN A 406 -12.20 -2.17 8.51
C ASN A 406 -10.97 -3.06 8.25
N ILE A 407 -9.84 -2.69 8.86
CA ILE A 407 -8.62 -3.47 8.78
C ILE A 407 -8.23 -4.03 10.15
N LYS A 408 -7.52 -5.16 10.16
CA LYS A 408 -7.06 -5.77 11.41
C LYS A 408 -6.07 -4.84 12.11
N SER A 409 -6.43 -4.40 13.31
CA SER A 409 -5.53 -3.64 14.17
C SER A 409 -4.50 -4.55 14.85
N PRO A 410 -3.21 -4.14 14.93
CA PRO A 410 -2.23 -4.78 15.81
C PRO A 410 -2.50 -4.52 17.30
N LEU A 411 -3.45 -3.65 17.64
CA LEU A 411 -3.77 -3.26 19.01
C LEU A 411 -5.24 -3.57 19.32
N PRO A 412 -5.54 -4.38 20.35
CA PRO A 412 -6.90 -4.87 20.60
C PRO A 412 -7.89 -3.76 20.96
N ASP A 413 -7.41 -2.65 21.53
CA ASP A 413 -8.24 -1.53 21.99
C ASP A 413 -8.41 -0.43 20.94
N ILE A 414 -7.87 -0.61 19.74
CA ILE A 414 -7.99 0.36 18.64
C ILE A 414 -8.63 -0.33 17.44
N SER A 415 -9.74 0.19 16.95
CA SER A 415 -10.24 -0.16 15.61
C SER A 415 -9.58 0.73 14.56
N LEU A 416 -9.21 0.16 13.41
CA LEU A 416 -8.57 0.88 12.31
C LEU A 416 -9.45 0.82 11.06
N PHE A 417 -9.65 1.97 10.43
CA PHE A 417 -10.41 2.06 9.18
C PHE A 417 -9.62 2.80 8.11
N ARG A 418 -9.54 2.20 6.92
CA ARG A 418 -9.21 2.94 5.71
C ARG A 418 -10.47 3.67 5.26
N PHE A 419 -10.31 4.94 4.91
CA PHE A 419 -11.38 5.82 4.48
C PHE A 419 -11.21 6.21 3.01
N ASP A 420 -12.30 6.14 2.25
CA ASP A 420 -12.33 6.56 0.85
C ASP A 420 -12.59 8.06 0.73
N GLY A 421 -11.50 8.83 0.64
CA GLY A 421 -11.48 10.29 0.63
C GLY A 421 -10.32 10.83 1.46
N SER A 422 -9.90 12.07 1.23
CA SER A 422 -8.71 12.66 1.85
C SER A 422 -9.03 13.50 3.09
N PHE A 423 -8.06 13.66 4.00
CA PHE A 423 -8.19 14.53 5.18
C PHE A 423 -9.46 14.32 6.02
N PRO A 424 -9.78 13.07 6.42
CA PRO A 424 -10.99 12.82 7.18
C PRO A 424 -10.87 13.35 8.61
N SER A 425 -11.97 13.86 9.16
CA SER A 425 -12.05 14.28 10.56
C SER A 425 -13.45 14.04 11.14
N PHE A 426 -13.49 13.72 12.44
CA PHE A 426 -14.74 13.46 13.14
C PHE A 426 -15.34 14.73 13.74
N SER A 427 -16.66 14.83 13.65
CA SER A 427 -17.45 15.72 14.51
C SER A 427 -17.23 15.38 15.99
N PRO A 428 -17.49 16.33 16.92
CA PRO A 428 -17.24 16.10 18.35
C PRO A 428 -17.98 14.90 18.94
N LYS A 429 -19.17 14.60 18.41
CA LYS A 429 -19.99 13.43 18.79
C LYS A 429 -19.55 12.13 18.09
N GLY A 430 -18.72 12.23 17.06
CA GLY A 430 -18.31 11.10 16.22
C GLY A 430 -19.48 10.46 15.47
N ASP A 431 -20.52 11.22 15.13
CA ASP A 431 -21.68 10.79 14.35
C ASP A 431 -21.63 11.27 12.89
N ARG A 432 -20.78 12.27 12.61
CA ARG A 432 -20.45 12.76 11.26
C ARG A 432 -18.95 12.76 11.00
N ILE A 433 -18.58 12.57 9.75
CA ILE A 433 -17.21 12.63 9.22
C ILE A 433 -17.18 13.72 8.14
N ALA A 434 -16.22 14.65 8.24
CA ALA A 434 -15.90 15.60 7.17
C ALA A 434 -14.63 15.12 6.45
N PHE A 435 -14.57 15.30 5.14
CA PHE A 435 -13.45 14.84 4.31
C PHE A 435 -13.39 15.63 3.00
N VAL A 436 -12.35 15.37 2.21
CA VAL A 436 -12.06 16.05 0.95
C VAL A 436 -12.11 15.05 -0.19
N GLU A 437 -12.82 15.42 -1.24
CA GLU A 437 -12.67 14.85 -2.58
C GLU A 437 -12.46 16.02 -3.53
N PHE A 438 -11.40 15.99 -4.32
CA PHE A 438 -11.01 17.16 -5.10
C PHE A 438 -11.88 17.31 -6.37
N PRO A 439 -12.49 18.49 -6.61
CA PRO A 439 -12.58 19.67 -5.73
C PRO A 439 -13.74 19.58 -4.72
N GLY A 440 -13.48 19.89 -3.45
CA GLY A 440 -14.54 20.14 -2.46
C GLY A 440 -14.34 19.52 -1.09
N VAL A 441 -15.21 19.91 -0.17
CA VAL A 441 -15.36 19.32 1.17
C VAL A 441 -16.71 18.65 1.25
N TYR A 442 -16.74 17.44 1.78
CA TYR A 442 -17.92 16.60 1.93
C TYR A 442 -18.14 16.26 3.40
N VAL A 443 -19.40 16.01 3.75
CA VAL A 443 -19.81 15.50 5.05
C VAL A 443 -20.71 14.29 4.84
N VAL A 444 -20.51 13.29 5.69
CA VAL A 444 -21.28 12.05 5.70
C VAL A 444 -21.56 11.66 7.15
N ASN A 445 -22.63 10.91 7.39
CA ASN A 445 -22.86 10.26 8.68
C ASN A 445 -21.83 9.14 8.88
N SER A 446 -21.59 8.72 10.13
CA SER A 446 -20.64 7.64 10.45
C SER A 446 -21.00 6.28 9.82
N ASP A 447 -22.25 6.10 9.35
CA ASP A 447 -22.74 4.92 8.65
C ASP A 447 -22.70 5.07 7.10
N GLY A 448 -22.08 6.13 6.58
CA GLY A 448 -21.97 6.41 5.15
C GLY A 448 -23.20 7.06 4.53
N SER A 449 -24.30 7.21 5.27
CA SER A 449 -25.50 7.88 4.76
C SER A 449 -25.37 9.41 4.73
N ASN A 450 -26.27 10.07 4.01
CA ASN A 450 -26.37 11.54 3.96
C ASN A 450 -25.08 12.25 3.47
N ARG A 451 -24.36 11.62 2.53
CA ARG A 451 -23.22 12.22 1.84
C ARG A 451 -23.66 13.50 1.14
N ARG A 452 -23.04 14.62 1.48
CA ARG A 452 -23.31 15.94 0.88
C ARG A 452 -22.03 16.76 0.75
N GLN A 453 -21.91 17.48 -0.36
CA GLN A 453 -20.85 18.47 -0.56
C GLN A 453 -21.21 19.77 0.18
N VAL A 454 -20.32 20.26 1.03
CA VAL A 454 -20.50 21.49 1.82
C VAL A 454 -19.61 22.65 1.35
N TYR A 455 -18.63 22.35 0.48
CA TYR A 455 -17.80 23.36 -0.17
C TYR A 455 -17.38 22.87 -1.56
N PHE A 456 -17.44 23.75 -2.56
CA PHE A 456 -17.30 23.41 -3.98
C PHE A 456 -15.94 23.76 -4.61
N LYS A 457 -15.05 24.43 -3.88
CA LYS A 457 -13.72 24.77 -4.38
C LYS A 457 -12.65 23.89 -3.73
N ASN A 458 -11.45 23.94 -4.26
CA ASN A 458 -10.30 23.23 -3.70
C ASN A 458 -10.11 23.62 -2.23
N ALA A 459 -9.97 22.59 -1.41
CA ALA A 459 -9.69 22.68 -0.01
C ALA A 459 -8.97 21.43 0.46
N PHE A 460 -8.21 21.54 1.54
CA PHE A 460 -7.52 20.41 2.14
C PHE A 460 -7.35 20.62 3.65
N SER A 461 -7.17 19.50 4.37
CA SER A 461 -7.13 19.42 5.82
C SER A 461 -8.45 19.86 6.47
N THR A 462 -9.29 18.92 6.89
CA THR A 462 -10.51 19.23 7.64
C THR A 462 -10.28 19.07 9.15
N VAL A 463 -10.87 19.97 9.95
CA VAL A 463 -10.93 19.82 11.40
C VAL A 463 -12.25 20.37 11.92
N TRP A 464 -12.97 19.60 12.74
CA TRP A 464 -14.20 20.06 13.38
C TRP A 464 -13.90 20.94 14.60
N ASP A 465 -14.73 21.95 14.81
CA ASP A 465 -14.76 22.69 16.06
C ASP A 465 -15.28 21.78 17.20
N PRO A 466 -14.53 21.61 18.31
CA PRO A 466 -14.92 20.75 19.43
C PRO A 466 -16.13 21.28 20.22
N VAL A 467 -16.43 22.57 20.11
CA VAL A 467 -17.51 23.26 20.85
C VAL A 467 -18.68 23.59 19.92
N ARG A 468 -18.40 24.09 18.71
CA ARG A 468 -19.42 24.47 17.71
C ARG A 468 -19.69 23.31 16.76
N GLU A 469 -20.61 22.44 17.14
CA GLU A 469 -20.84 21.14 16.48
C GLU A 469 -21.04 21.19 14.95
N ALA A 470 -21.49 22.30 14.37
CA ALA A 470 -21.75 22.45 12.93
C ALA A 470 -20.58 23.10 12.15
N VAL A 471 -19.47 23.45 12.80
CA VAL A 471 -18.37 24.20 12.17
C VAL A 471 -17.19 23.27 11.85
N VAL A 472 -16.74 23.34 10.60
CA VAL A 472 -15.50 22.73 10.12
C VAL A 472 -14.56 23.83 9.65
N TYR A 473 -13.30 23.79 10.09
CA TYR A 473 -12.24 24.62 9.55
C TYR A 473 -11.47 23.83 8.48
N THR A 474 -11.06 24.52 7.41
CA THR A 474 -10.27 23.94 6.33
C THR A 474 -9.33 24.97 5.69
N SER A 475 -8.31 24.49 4.98
CA SER A 475 -7.48 25.32 4.12
C SER A 475 -8.18 25.43 2.76
N GLY A 476 -8.61 26.62 2.34
CA GLY A 476 -9.23 26.88 1.03
C GLY A 476 -8.24 27.53 0.07
N GLY A 477 -8.09 26.98 -1.13
CA GLY A 477 -7.08 27.39 -2.10
C GLY A 477 -6.49 26.20 -2.85
N PRO A 478 -5.51 26.41 -3.75
CA PRO A 478 -4.83 25.32 -4.42
C PRO A 478 -4.04 24.47 -3.40
N GLU A 479 -4.22 23.16 -3.49
CA GLU A 479 -3.49 22.15 -2.74
C GLU A 479 -2.01 22.10 -3.15
N PHE A 480 -1.13 21.76 -2.21
CA PHE A 480 0.31 21.50 -2.43
C PHE A 480 1.09 22.57 -3.21
N ALA A 481 0.57 23.79 -3.23
CA ALA A 481 1.13 24.88 -4.00
C ALA A 481 2.28 25.58 -3.23
N SER A 482 3.13 26.32 -3.96
CA SER A 482 4.35 26.93 -3.41
C SER A 482 4.08 27.86 -2.22
N GLU A 483 5.14 28.29 -1.52
CA GLU A 483 5.05 29.26 -0.42
C GLU A 483 4.38 30.58 -0.83
N SER A 484 4.33 30.84 -2.14
CA SER A 484 3.75 32.02 -2.74
C SER A 484 2.25 31.93 -3.01
N SER A 485 1.64 30.76 -2.82
CA SER A 485 0.25 30.46 -3.19
C SER A 485 -0.75 31.02 -2.18
N GLU A 486 -1.88 31.49 -2.71
CA GLU A 486 -2.98 32.01 -1.91
C GLU A 486 -3.82 30.85 -1.36
N VAL A 487 -3.49 30.43 -0.15
CA VAL A 487 -4.29 29.51 0.66
C VAL A 487 -4.71 30.24 1.91
N ASP A 488 -5.99 30.12 2.26
CA ASP A 488 -6.60 30.76 3.42
C ASP A 488 -7.28 29.75 4.34
N ILE A 489 -7.31 30.06 5.64
CA ILE A 489 -8.16 29.32 6.56
C ILE A 489 -9.60 29.84 6.41
N ILE A 490 -10.53 28.93 6.18
CA ILE A 490 -11.96 29.20 6.12
C ILE A 490 -12.70 28.34 7.16
N SER A 491 -13.80 28.86 7.68
CA SER A 491 -14.79 28.08 8.43
C SER A 491 -16.01 27.81 7.56
N ILE A 492 -16.55 26.60 7.65
CA ILE A 492 -17.73 26.14 6.93
C ILE A 492 -18.76 25.69 7.97
N ASN A 493 -19.96 26.27 7.94
CA ASN A 493 -21.12 25.73 8.64
C ASN A 493 -21.74 24.61 7.78
N VAL A 494 -21.63 23.36 8.24
CA VAL A 494 -22.00 22.17 7.48
C VAL A 494 -23.52 21.90 7.43
N ASP A 495 -24.30 22.64 8.21
CA ASP A 495 -25.76 22.50 8.30
C ASP A 495 -26.49 23.68 7.60
N ASP A 496 -25.75 24.69 7.11
CA ASP A 496 -26.28 25.78 6.29
C ASP A 496 -26.27 25.39 4.80
N VAL A 497 -27.47 25.21 4.23
CA VAL A 497 -27.70 24.61 2.90
C VAL A 497 -27.67 25.66 1.77
N ASP A 498 -27.66 26.96 2.09
CA ASP A 498 -27.83 28.04 1.11
C ASP A 498 -26.48 28.56 0.53
N GLY A 499 -25.36 27.95 0.90
CA GLY A 499 -24.05 27.99 0.20
C GLY A 499 -23.27 29.31 0.20
N VAL A 500 -23.89 30.47 0.38
CA VAL A 500 -23.21 31.79 0.34
C VAL A 500 -22.89 32.33 1.74
N SER A 501 -23.72 32.03 2.73
CA SER A 501 -23.51 32.43 4.14
C SER A 501 -22.76 31.38 4.97
N ALA A 502 -22.63 30.16 4.44
CA ALA A 502 -22.03 29.02 5.15
C ALA A 502 -20.51 29.14 5.32
N VAL A 503 -19.83 29.92 4.48
CA VAL A 503 -18.36 29.99 4.43
C VAL A 503 -17.86 31.36 4.87
N ARG A 504 -16.95 31.39 5.83
CA ARG A 504 -16.26 32.61 6.27
C ARG A 504 -14.76 32.44 6.16
N ARG A 505 -14.11 33.43 5.54
CA ARG A 505 -12.65 33.55 5.47
C ARG A 505 -12.10 34.12 6.78
N LEU A 506 -11.11 33.47 7.37
CA LEU A 506 -10.52 33.83 8.67
C LEU A 506 -9.12 34.43 8.56
N THR A 507 -8.42 34.19 7.46
CA THR A 507 -7.13 34.81 7.15
C THR A 507 -7.26 35.66 5.90
N THR A 508 -6.63 36.82 5.87
CA THR A 508 -6.64 37.76 4.73
C THR A 508 -5.25 38.24 4.33
N ASN A 509 -4.26 38.02 5.20
CA ASN A 509 -2.86 38.41 5.03
C ASN A 509 -1.94 37.18 5.01
N GLY A 510 -0.72 37.40 4.50
CA GLY A 510 0.24 36.32 4.30
C GLY A 510 -0.11 35.44 3.10
N LYS A 511 0.65 34.37 2.93
CA LYS A 511 0.44 33.36 1.89
C LYS A 511 0.51 31.98 2.55
N ASN A 512 0.01 30.96 1.86
CA ASN A 512 -0.03 29.56 2.32
C ASN A 512 -0.51 29.40 3.78
N ASN A 513 -1.66 30.02 4.13
CA ASN A 513 -2.29 29.84 5.44
C ASN A 513 -3.03 28.49 5.43
N ALA A 514 -2.49 27.46 6.09
CA ALA A 514 -2.95 26.09 5.91
C ALA A 514 -2.84 25.22 7.17
N PHE A 515 -3.44 24.01 7.10
CA PHE A 515 -3.45 22.99 8.14
C PHE A 515 -3.91 23.52 9.51
N PRO A 516 -5.16 24.03 9.59
CA PRO A 516 -5.67 24.56 10.86
C PRO A 516 -5.88 23.43 11.87
N SER A 517 -5.69 23.73 13.14
CA SER A 517 -6.16 22.94 14.27
C SER A 517 -6.71 23.86 15.35
N VAL A 518 -7.81 23.47 15.97
CA VAL A 518 -8.59 24.29 16.91
C VAL A 518 -8.31 23.84 18.35
N SER A 519 -8.25 24.79 19.28
CA SER A 519 -8.10 24.51 20.70
C SER A 519 -9.32 23.75 21.25
N PRO A 520 -9.16 22.90 22.27
CA PRO A 520 -10.27 22.12 22.83
C PRO A 520 -11.40 22.98 23.42
N ASP A 521 -11.12 24.23 23.78
CA ASP A 521 -12.12 25.20 24.23
C ASP A 521 -12.76 26.02 23.10
N GLY A 522 -12.40 25.74 21.84
CA GLY A 522 -12.97 26.36 20.64
C GLY A 522 -12.63 27.84 20.44
N LYS A 523 -11.66 28.39 21.19
CA LYS A 523 -11.33 29.83 21.13
C LYS A 523 -10.20 30.16 20.18
N TRP A 524 -9.28 29.23 19.93
CA TRP A 524 -8.06 29.50 19.19
C TRP A 524 -7.88 28.52 18.03
N ILE A 525 -7.27 28.98 16.95
CA ILE A 525 -6.81 28.16 15.84
C ILE A 525 -5.31 28.32 15.71
N VAL A 526 -4.55 27.23 15.78
CA VAL A 526 -3.16 27.17 15.31
C VAL A 526 -3.14 26.79 13.83
N PHE A 527 -2.29 27.44 13.06
CA PHE A 527 -2.14 27.20 11.62
C PHE A 527 -0.74 27.57 11.13
N ARG A 528 -0.34 27.05 9.97
CA ARG A 528 0.89 27.43 9.26
C ARG A 528 0.66 28.70 8.45
N SER A 529 1.66 29.58 8.32
CA SER A 529 1.65 30.74 7.41
C SER A 529 3.05 31.10 6.92
N THR A 530 3.17 31.58 5.67
CA THR A 530 4.44 32.09 5.08
C THR A 530 4.60 33.61 5.17
N ARG A 531 3.82 34.29 6.02
CA ARG A 531 3.85 35.77 6.16
C ARG A 531 5.21 36.37 6.54
N THR A 532 6.13 35.57 7.04
CA THR A 532 7.51 35.95 7.38
C THR A 532 8.55 35.45 6.39
N GLY A 533 8.13 34.95 5.22
CA GLY A 533 9.00 34.35 4.20
C GLY A 533 9.32 32.87 4.42
N TYR A 534 8.96 32.32 5.58
CA TYR A 534 9.09 30.89 5.91
C TYR A 534 7.77 30.37 6.48
N LYS A 535 7.50 29.08 6.31
CA LYS A 535 6.33 28.39 6.88
C LYS A 535 6.50 28.29 8.41
N ASN A 536 5.89 29.20 9.17
CA ASN A 536 5.91 29.14 10.64
C ASN A 536 4.48 29.02 11.20
N LEU A 537 4.35 28.66 12.48
CA LEU A 537 3.06 28.50 13.15
C LEU A 537 2.59 29.81 13.78
N TYR A 538 1.29 30.05 13.66
CA TYR A 538 0.58 31.18 14.23
C TYR A 538 -0.69 30.71 14.92
N ILE A 539 -1.12 31.45 15.92
CA ILE A 539 -2.38 31.26 16.62
C ILE A 539 -3.27 32.48 16.39
N MET A 540 -4.54 32.26 16.08
CA MET A 540 -5.55 33.31 15.93
C MET A 540 -6.85 32.98 16.65
N ASP A 541 -7.72 33.98 16.81
CA ASP A 541 -9.07 33.77 17.33
C ASP A 541 -9.90 32.89 16.35
N ALA A 542 -10.55 31.86 16.88
CA ALA A 542 -11.25 30.85 16.08
C ALA A 542 -12.53 31.36 15.42
N GLU A 543 -13.14 32.41 15.96
CA GLU A 543 -14.37 32.99 15.43
C GLU A 543 -14.08 34.29 14.69
N GLY A 544 -13.32 35.20 15.29
CA GLY A 544 -12.91 36.47 14.73
C GLY A 544 -11.92 36.34 13.56
N GLY A 545 -11.11 35.29 13.54
CA GLY A 545 -9.97 35.15 12.62
C GLY A 545 -8.81 36.06 13.01
N GLU A 546 -7.87 36.26 12.08
CA GLU A 546 -6.62 36.99 12.36
C GLU A 546 -6.83 38.46 12.78
N GLY A 547 -7.97 39.06 12.43
CA GLY A 547 -8.29 40.46 12.78
C GLY A 547 -8.61 40.69 14.26
N TYR A 548 -8.91 39.63 15.02
CA TYR A 548 -9.32 39.72 16.43
C TYR A 548 -8.27 39.17 17.41
N GLY A 549 -7.15 38.69 16.87
CA GLY A 549 -6.04 38.17 17.65
C GLY A 549 -5.13 37.36 16.76
N LEU A 550 -3.84 37.69 16.77
CA LEU A 550 -2.84 36.99 16.00
C LEU A 550 -1.51 36.98 16.75
N HIS A 551 -0.99 35.79 17.03
CA HIS A 551 0.28 35.59 17.71
C HIS A 551 1.14 34.61 16.91
N ARG A 552 2.44 34.92 16.78
CA ARG A 552 3.42 34.03 16.15
C ARG A 552 3.92 33.03 17.19
N LEU A 553 3.68 31.75 16.96
CA LEU A 553 4.05 30.67 17.88
C LEU A 553 5.49 30.21 17.66
N THR A 554 5.94 30.13 16.40
CA THR A 554 7.30 29.71 16.06
C THR A 554 8.01 30.72 15.16
N GLU A 555 9.33 30.79 15.28
CA GLU A 555 10.17 31.71 14.54
C GLU A 555 11.48 31.08 14.12
N GLY A 556 11.70 31.02 12.80
CA GLY A 556 13.00 30.71 12.22
C GLY A 556 12.96 30.34 10.74
N PRO A 557 14.13 30.15 10.11
CA PRO A 557 14.27 29.90 8.68
C PRO A 557 14.04 28.42 8.33
N TRP A 558 12.92 27.86 8.77
CA TRP A 558 12.51 26.47 8.56
C TRP A 558 11.01 26.40 8.29
N SER A 559 10.53 25.20 7.96
CA SER A 559 9.13 24.88 7.73
C SER A 559 8.52 24.12 8.91
N ASP A 560 7.55 24.73 9.57
CA ASP A 560 6.65 24.09 10.53
C ASP A 560 5.27 23.87 9.87
N THR A 561 4.70 22.67 10.02
CA THR A 561 3.41 22.33 9.40
C THR A 561 2.62 21.26 10.15
N MET A 562 1.37 21.02 9.72
CA MET A 562 0.47 19.98 10.23
C MET A 562 0.37 19.99 11.75
N CYS A 563 -0.04 21.14 12.28
CA CYS A 563 -0.22 21.29 13.71
C CYS A 563 -1.50 20.62 14.19
N ASN A 564 -1.48 20.07 15.40
CA ASN A 564 -2.63 19.50 16.08
C ASN A 564 -2.59 19.87 17.57
N TRP A 565 -3.69 20.40 18.09
CA TRP A 565 -3.84 20.76 19.49
C TRP A 565 -4.17 19.52 20.33
N SER A 566 -3.57 19.40 21.51
CA SER A 566 -3.93 18.34 22.46
C SER A 566 -5.33 18.55 23.06
N PRO A 567 -6.05 17.48 23.42
CA PRO A 567 -7.38 17.58 24.01
C PRO A 567 -7.43 18.33 25.36
N ASP A 568 -6.32 18.37 26.08
CA ASP A 568 -6.17 19.11 27.35
C ASP A 568 -5.78 20.59 27.15
N GLY A 569 -5.41 20.98 25.92
CA GLY A 569 -5.02 22.34 25.58
C GLY A 569 -3.57 22.68 25.90
N GLU A 570 -2.80 21.78 26.52
CA GLU A 570 -1.45 22.07 27.01
C GLU A 570 -0.37 22.01 25.92
N TRP A 571 -0.60 21.26 24.83
CA TRP A 571 0.41 20.97 23.82
C TRP A 571 -0.12 21.18 22.40
N ILE A 572 0.79 21.54 21.51
CA ILE A 572 0.61 21.52 20.06
C ILE A 572 1.69 20.62 19.49
N ALA A 573 1.27 19.56 18.80
CA ALA A 573 2.14 18.69 18.02
C ALA A 573 2.21 19.19 16.58
N PHE A 574 3.38 19.14 15.95
CA PHE A 574 3.55 19.59 14.56
C PHE A 574 4.81 18.97 13.95
N ALA A 575 4.85 18.95 12.61
CA ALA A 575 6.01 18.51 11.84
C ALA A 575 6.93 19.69 11.54
N SER A 576 8.24 19.49 11.59
CA SER A 576 9.24 20.53 11.31
C SER A 576 10.51 19.97 10.67
N ASP A 577 11.09 20.72 9.73
CA ASP A 577 12.43 20.46 9.17
C ASP A 577 13.54 21.28 9.85
N ARG A 578 13.26 21.90 11.00
CA ARG A 578 14.18 22.84 11.70
C ARG A 578 15.58 22.32 12.00
N ASP A 579 15.74 21.01 12.17
CA ASP A 579 17.05 20.41 12.45
C ASP A 579 17.91 20.29 11.17
N ASN A 580 17.27 20.34 9.99
CA ASN A 580 17.93 20.39 8.69
C ASN A 580 17.09 21.19 7.68
N PRO A 581 17.01 22.53 7.81
CA PRO A 581 16.06 23.34 7.06
C PRO A 581 16.25 23.23 5.54
N GLY A 582 15.13 23.13 4.80
CA GLY A 582 15.14 23.01 3.33
C GLY A 582 15.45 21.61 2.81
N SER A 583 15.68 20.62 3.69
CA SER A 583 15.95 19.24 3.29
C SER A 583 14.70 18.44 2.92
N GLY A 584 13.51 18.92 3.31
CA GLY A 584 12.28 18.13 3.26
C GLY A 584 12.24 16.96 4.25
N SER A 585 13.18 16.91 5.20
CA SER A 585 13.21 15.95 6.31
C SER A 585 12.40 16.48 7.47
N PHE A 586 11.19 15.94 7.68
CA PHE A 586 10.28 16.38 8.74
C PHE A 586 10.34 15.45 9.95
N GLU A 587 10.52 16.05 11.10
CA GLU A 587 10.45 15.41 12.41
C GLU A 587 9.28 16.00 13.21
N MET A 588 8.82 15.27 14.23
CA MET A 588 7.72 15.77 15.06
C MET A 588 8.22 16.47 16.31
N TYR A 589 7.57 17.57 16.65
CA TYR A 589 7.84 18.36 17.83
C TYR A 589 6.57 18.64 18.62
N LEU A 590 6.77 18.96 19.89
CA LEU A 590 5.75 19.44 20.82
C LEU A 590 6.15 20.84 21.28
N ILE A 591 5.16 21.73 21.43
CA ILE A 591 5.32 23.07 22.00
C ILE A 591 4.07 23.44 22.82
N HIS A 592 4.23 24.24 23.87
CA HIS A 592 3.07 24.84 24.54
C HIS A 592 2.48 25.96 23.69
N PRO A 593 1.15 26.24 23.78
CA PRO A 593 0.51 27.34 23.05
C PRO A 593 1.09 28.73 23.33
N ASN A 594 1.82 28.89 24.44
CA ASN A 594 2.52 30.13 24.80
C ASN A 594 3.95 30.22 24.22
N GLY A 595 4.36 29.26 23.39
CA GLY A 595 5.68 29.20 22.75
C GLY A 595 6.80 28.55 23.59
N THR A 596 6.52 28.13 24.82
CA THR A 596 7.52 27.49 25.69
C THR A 596 7.54 25.97 25.53
N GLY A 597 8.53 25.30 26.14
CA GLY A 597 8.55 23.83 26.25
C GLY A 597 8.82 23.08 24.93
N LEU A 598 9.36 23.77 23.92
CA LEU A 598 9.70 23.18 22.63
C LEU A 598 10.58 21.93 22.80
N ARG A 599 10.12 20.78 22.32
CA ARG A 599 10.90 19.53 22.33
C ARG A 599 10.60 18.65 21.13
N LYS A 600 11.63 17.91 20.69
CA LYS A 600 11.49 16.86 19.67
C LYS A 600 10.77 15.65 20.27
N LEU A 601 9.86 15.05 19.52
CA LEU A 601 9.11 13.86 19.88
C LEU A 601 9.66 12.60 19.19
N ILE A 602 9.99 12.68 17.90
CA ILE A 602 10.55 11.55 17.14
C ILE A 602 11.66 12.01 16.20
N GLN A 603 12.68 11.17 16.08
CA GLN A 603 13.74 11.28 15.07
C GLN A 603 13.45 10.30 13.94
N SER A 604 13.11 10.82 12.76
CA SER A 604 12.72 10.00 11.59
C SER A 604 13.90 9.53 10.73
N GLY A 605 15.15 9.75 11.18
CA GLY A 605 16.36 9.49 10.38
C GLY A 605 16.62 10.55 9.30
N SER A 606 17.78 10.47 8.63
CA SER A 606 18.14 11.42 7.56
C SER A 606 17.13 11.34 6.41
N ALA A 607 16.62 12.49 5.95
CA ALA A 607 15.57 12.60 4.92
C ALA A 607 14.24 11.90 5.27
N GLY A 608 14.02 11.57 6.55
CA GLY A 608 12.78 10.98 7.03
C GLY A 608 11.65 11.98 7.14
N ARG A 609 10.42 11.48 7.04
CA ARG A 609 9.22 12.31 7.12
C ARG A 609 8.28 11.70 8.16
N ALA A 610 8.00 12.46 9.20
CA ALA A 610 6.94 12.18 10.18
C ALA A 610 6.00 13.38 10.25
N ASN A 611 4.76 13.16 9.83
CA ASN A 611 3.80 14.19 9.45
C ASN A 611 2.38 13.84 9.94
N HIS A 612 1.46 14.80 9.81
CA HIS A 612 0.05 14.65 10.19
C HIS A 612 -0.17 14.10 11.61
N PRO A 613 0.42 14.70 12.65
CA PRO A 613 0.15 14.30 14.02
C PRO A 613 -1.33 14.51 14.38
N TYR A 614 -1.90 13.57 15.11
CA TYR A 614 -3.21 13.69 15.72
C TYR A 614 -3.19 13.07 17.13
N PHE A 615 -3.56 13.85 18.15
CA PHE A 615 -3.59 13.36 19.52
C PHE A 615 -4.69 12.31 19.74
N SER A 616 -4.40 11.31 20.57
CA SER A 616 -5.45 10.43 21.12
C SER A 616 -6.41 11.24 22.01
N PRO A 617 -7.69 10.86 22.12
CA PRO A 617 -8.69 11.57 22.93
C PRO A 617 -8.29 11.74 24.41
N ASP A 618 -7.46 10.84 24.93
CA ASP A 618 -6.94 10.90 26.31
C ASP A 618 -5.67 11.76 26.46
N GLY A 619 -5.16 12.33 25.36
CA GLY A 619 -3.95 13.16 25.32
C GLY A 619 -2.63 12.42 25.54
N LYS A 620 -2.61 11.08 25.66
CA LYS A 620 -1.39 10.33 26.04
C LYS A 620 -0.54 9.86 24.88
N SER A 621 -1.09 9.85 23.67
CA SER A 621 -0.42 9.34 22.47
C SER A 621 -0.73 10.22 21.26
N ILE A 622 0.08 10.05 20.22
CA ILE A 622 -0.14 10.67 18.92
C ILE A 622 -0.15 9.57 17.87
N VAL A 623 -1.11 9.63 16.95
CA VAL A 623 -1.04 8.93 15.67
C VAL A 623 -0.47 9.87 14.61
N PHE A 624 0.34 9.34 13.70
CA PHE A 624 0.97 10.14 12.65
C PHE A 624 1.32 9.25 11.46
N THR A 625 1.60 9.88 10.33
CA THR A 625 2.06 9.22 9.10
C THR A 625 3.57 9.33 9.00
N SER A 626 4.27 8.23 8.74
CA SER A 626 5.74 8.28 8.59
C SER A 626 6.34 7.18 7.73
N ASP A 627 7.45 7.49 7.06
CA ASP A 627 8.32 6.52 6.37
C ASP A 627 9.34 5.83 7.30
N TYR A 628 9.12 5.88 8.62
CA TYR A 628 10.01 5.30 9.63
C TYR A 628 10.36 3.82 9.34
N GLY A 629 9.45 3.06 8.71
CA GLY A 629 9.67 1.66 8.33
C GLY A 629 10.58 1.43 7.12
N GLY A 630 11.04 2.50 6.45
CA GLY A 630 11.78 2.45 5.20
C GLY A 630 10.92 1.95 4.03
N ILE A 631 11.57 1.46 2.97
CA ILE A 631 10.87 0.91 1.80
C ILE A 631 10.05 -0.32 2.21
N SER A 632 8.79 -0.36 1.77
CA SER A 632 7.91 -1.53 1.92
C SER A 632 7.63 -2.29 0.62
N ALA A 633 7.83 -1.68 -0.55
CA ALA A 633 7.66 -2.31 -1.86
C ALA A 633 8.61 -1.67 -2.88
N GLU A 634 8.96 -2.37 -3.96
CA GLU A 634 9.73 -1.76 -5.04
C GLU A 634 8.80 -1.02 -6.05
N PRO A 635 9.28 0.01 -6.77
CA PRO A 635 8.41 0.95 -7.48
C PRO A 635 7.88 0.49 -8.84
N ILE A 636 8.34 -0.63 -9.39
CA ILE A 636 7.89 -1.13 -10.68
C ILE A 636 6.76 -2.16 -10.55
N SER A 637 6.59 -2.83 -9.41
CA SER A 637 5.58 -3.88 -9.21
C SER A 637 4.16 -3.35 -9.14
N THR A 638 3.96 -2.12 -8.65
CA THR A 638 2.64 -1.55 -8.40
C THR A 638 2.47 -0.21 -9.13
N PRO A 639 1.25 0.10 -9.59
CA PRO A 639 0.96 1.41 -10.21
C PRO A 639 0.98 2.55 -9.17
N HIS A 640 1.09 3.79 -9.64
CA HIS A 640 1.10 5.04 -8.85
C HIS A 640 1.76 4.93 -7.47
N GLN A 641 3.03 4.57 -7.43
CA GLN A 641 3.84 4.91 -6.26
C GLN A 641 4.22 6.39 -6.32
N TYR A 642 3.22 7.27 -6.23
CA TYR A 642 3.46 8.68 -5.96
C TYR A 642 3.73 8.77 -4.46
N GLN A 643 5.01 8.86 -4.11
CA GLN A 643 5.50 9.24 -2.78
C GLN A 643 5.26 8.21 -1.66
N PRO A 644 6.24 7.38 -1.29
CA PRO A 644 6.13 6.53 -0.10
C PRO A 644 6.32 7.39 1.17
N TYR A 645 5.31 8.17 1.55
CA TYR A 645 5.28 8.78 2.87
C TYR A 645 4.07 8.33 3.64
N GLY A 646 4.08 7.03 3.90
CA GLY A 646 4.08 6.64 5.28
C GLY A 646 2.99 5.66 5.62
N GLU A 647 3.30 4.89 6.64
CA GLU A 647 2.32 4.09 7.32
C GLU A 647 1.85 4.85 8.55
N ILE A 648 0.76 4.37 9.12
CA ILE A 648 0.24 4.92 10.35
C ILE A 648 1.07 4.39 11.50
N PHE A 649 1.65 5.30 12.28
CA PHE A 649 2.38 5.01 13.51
C PHE A 649 1.66 5.63 14.71
N LYS A 650 1.81 5.00 15.87
CA LYS A 650 1.42 5.54 17.18
C LYS A 650 2.66 5.68 18.05
N ILE A 651 2.77 6.78 18.80
CA ILE A 651 3.84 7.00 19.78
C ILE A 651 3.29 7.67 21.05
N LYS A 652 3.90 7.41 22.21
CA LYS A 652 3.60 8.15 23.45
C LYS A 652 4.28 9.52 23.44
N LEU A 653 3.75 10.46 24.23
CA LEU A 653 4.32 11.82 24.31
C LEU A 653 5.74 11.87 24.86
N ASP A 654 6.21 10.85 25.57
CA ASP A 654 7.59 10.74 26.04
C ASP A 654 8.56 10.19 24.97
N GLY A 655 8.06 9.89 23.77
CA GLY A 655 8.83 9.31 22.66
C GLY A 655 8.97 7.78 22.74
N SER A 656 8.39 7.13 23.74
CA SER A 656 8.41 5.67 23.89
C SER A 656 7.25 4.98 23.16
N ASP A 657 7.30 3.65 23.10
CA ASP A 657 6.21 2.79 22.59
C ASP A 657 5.77 3.14 21.16
N LEU A 658 6.75 3.41 20.29
CA LEU A 658 6.51 3.57 18.85
C LEU A 658 5.99 2.26 18.26
N LYS A 659 4.77 2.30 17.71
CA LYS A 659 4.11 1.14 17.09
C LYS A 659 3.65 1.47 15.67
N ARG A 660 3.97 0.59 14.74
CA ARG A 660 3.51 0.62 13.35
C ARG A 660 2.13 -0.04 13.27
N LEU A 661 1.11 0.71 12.88
CA LEU A 661 -0.28 0.29 12.83
C LEU A 661 -0.69 -0.28 11.48
N THR A 662 -0.13 0.25 10.39
CA THR A 662 -0.37 -0.26 9.03
C THR A 662 0.92 -0.75 8.39
N GLN A 663 0.79 -1.78 7.54
CA GLN A 663 1.93 -2.36 6.82
C GLN A 663 1.51 -2.82 5.43
N ASN A 664 1.55 -1.94 4.43
CA ASN A 664 1.13 -2.27 3.07
C ASN A 664 2.09 -1.65 2.02
N SER A 665 1.72 -1.63 0.74
CA SER A 665 2.55 -1.10 -0.36
C SER A 665 2.09 0.29 -0.85
N PHE A 666 1.12 0.88 -0.15
CA PHE A 666 0.47 2.15 -0.46
C PHE A 666 0.83 3.21 0.59
N GLU A 667 0.52 4.46 0.30
CA GLU A 667 0.62 5.54 1.27
C GLU A 667 -0.63 5.57 2.14
N ASP A 668 -0.44 5.45 3.46
CA ASP A 668 -1.49 5.60 4.46
C ASP A 668 -1.33 6.95 5.19
N GLY A 669 -2.28 7.83 5.00
CA GLY A 669 -2.33 9.15 5.61
C GLY A 669 -3.43 9.96 4.96
N THR A 670 -4.05 10.94 5.59
CA THR A 670 -3.80 11.55 6.90
C THR A 670 -4.66 10.90 7.99
N PRO A 671 -4.10 10.51 9.15
CA PRO A 671 -4.89 9.89 10.21
C PRO A 671 -5.69 10.93 11.01
N ALA A 672 -6.85 10.50 11.49
CA ALA A 672 -7.61 11.19 12.52
C ALA A 672 -8.09 10.21 13.58
N TRP A 673 -7.98 10.63 14.84
CA TRP A 673 -8.46 9.85 15.96
C TRP A 673 -9.93 10.18 16.23
N GLY A 674 -10.76 9.15 16.32
CA GLY A 674 -12.17 9.30 16.68
C GLY A 674 -12.36 9.65 18.15
N PRO A 675 -13.41 10.43 18.48
CA PRO A 675 -13.69 10.84 19.87
C PRO A 675 -14.16 9.67 20.75
N ARG A 676 -14.56 8.56 20.14
CA ARG A 676 -15.03 7.34 20.80
C ARG A 676 -14.71 6.10 19.97
N PHE A 677 -14.79 4.93 20.59
CA PHE A 677 -14.70 3.67 19.89
C PHE A 677 -15.90 3.45 18.94
N ILE A 678 -15.59 3.14 17.69
CA ILE A 678 -16.48 2.73 16.61
C ILE A 678 -16.27 1.24 16.40
N ARG A 679 -17.37 0.48 16.33
CA ARG A 679 -17.29 -0.96 16.08
C ARG A 679 -16.69 -1.21 14.69
N PRO A 680 -15.70 -2.11 14.56
CA PRO A 680 -15.08 -2.45 13.27
C PRO A 680 -16.10 -3.15 12.36
N VAL A 681 -16.82 -2.38 11.56
CA VAL A 681 -17.79 -2.83 10.55
C VAL A 681 -17.52 -2.03 9.28
N ASP A 682 -17.48 -2.73 8.15
CA ASP A 682 -17.34 -2.08 6.84
C ASP A 682 -18.56 -1.21 6.53
N VAL A 683 -18.34 -0.09 5.84
CA VAL A 683 -19.39 0.80 5.34
C VAL A 683 -19.29 0.87 3.83
N GLU A 684 -20.28 0.30 3.14
CA GLU A 684 -20.34 0.28 1.67
C GLU A 684 -20.63 1.67 1.09
N GLU A 685 -20.08 1.93 -0.11
CA GLU A 685 -20.40 3.11 -0.92
C GLU A 685 -20.87 2.70 -2.32
N VAL A 686 -21.90 3.41 -2.83
CA VAL A 686 -22.38 3.22 -4.20
C VAL A 686 -21.59 4.12 -5.15
N LYS A 687 -20.63 3.53 -5.87
CA LYS A 687 -19.81 4.19 -6.89
C LYS A 687 -19.82 3.36 -8.18
N ASN A 688 -19.72 4.05 -9.33
CA ASN A 688 -19.96 3.46 -10.66
C ASN A 688 -18.67 3.06 -11.40
N GLU A 689 -17.49 3.22 -10.80
CA GLU A 689 -16.21 3.04 -11.49
C GLU A 689 -15.30 2.12 -10.68
N GLN A 690 -14.71 1.11 -11.32
CA GLN A 690 -13.65 0.31 -10.72
C GLN A 690 -12.48 0.19 -11.70
N CYS A 691 -11.27 0.48 -11.20
CA CYS A 691 -9.99 0.56 -11.90
C CYS A 691 -9.81 1.78 -12.82
N ALA A 692 -9.73 2.99 -12.23
CA ALA A 692 -9.38 4.22 -12.93
C ALA A 692 -8.11 4.83 -12.31
N PHE A 693 -6.95 4.36 -12.76
CA PHE A 693 -5.66 4.86 -12.29
C PHE A 693 -4.67 4.94 -13.45
N GLU A 694 -3.75 5.90 -13.39
CA GLU A 694 -2.62 6.02 -14.30
C GLU A 694 -1.42 5.14 -13.85
N ASP A 695 -0.45 4.98 -14.73
CA ASP A 695 0.79 4.32 -14.36
C ASP A 695 1.75 5.29 -13.66
N CYS A 696 2.93 4.80 -13.26
CA CYS A 696 4.02 5.67 -12.83
C CYS A 696 4.32 6.74 -13.88
N HIS A 697 4.20 8.03 -13.51
CA HIS A 697 4.29 9.17 -14.43
C HIS A 697 5.62 9.23 -15.18
N TRP A 698 6.71 8.85 -14.52
CA TRP A 698 8.06 8.85 -15.10
C TRP A 698 8.21 7.83 -16.26
N LEU A 699 7.32 6.84 -16.38
CA LEU A 699 7.25 5.98 -17.57
C LEU A 699 6.69 6.68 -18.81
N ASN A 700 6.10 7.87 -18.65
CA ASN A 700 5.63 8.70 -19.75
C ASN A 700 6.76 9.61 -20.30
N GLU A 701 7.86 9.79 -19.57
CA GLU A 701 9.02 10.55 -20.03
C GLU A 701 9.75 9.77 -21.12
N THR A 702 9.43 10.06 -22.38
CA THR A 702 10.06 9.35 -23.50
C THR A 702 11.53 9.75 -23.65
N PRO A 703 12.46 8.78 -23.76
CA PRO A 703 13.90 9.05 -23.89
C PRO A 703 14.39 9.96 -25.03
N ASN A 704 13.52 10.42 -25.94
CA ASN A 704 13.89 11.26 -27.10
C ASN A 704 13.21 12.65 -27.12
N GLN A 705 12.63 13.11 -26.01
CA GLN A 705 12.03 14.45 -25.89
C GLN A 705 12.83 15.43 -25.03
N ARG A 706 14.11 15.15 -24.74
CA ARG A 706 15.02 16.15 -24.16
C ARG A 706 15.47 17.14 -25.22
N ASP A 707 14.61 18.12 -25.55
CA ASP A 707 15.07 19.36 -26.19
C ASP A 707 16.08 20.03 -25.25
N TRP A 708 17.34 20.16 -25.70
CA TRP A 708 18.43 20.88 -25.01
C TRP A 708 18.25 22.40 -25.04
N GLY A 709 17.03 22.88 -24.81
CA GLY A 709 16.61 24.25 -25.04
C GLY A 709 15.71 24.85 -23.96
N ALA A 710 15.70 24.29 -22.75
CA ALA A 710 15.28 24.97 -21.53
C ALA A 710 15.75 24.11 -20.35
N ALA A 711 16.87 24.47 -19.73
CA ALA A 711 17.08 24.13 -18.34
C ALA A 711 16.11 24.99 -17.50
N LEU A 712 14.81 24.70 -17.63
CA LEU A 712 13.96 24.76 -16.47
C LEU A 712 14.34 23.49 -15.72
N GLU A 713 14.98 23.66 -14.57
CA GLU A 713 14.95 22.60 -13.55
C GLU A 713 13.52 22.04 -13.59
N PRO A 714 13.30 20.73 -13.77
CA PRO A 714 12.02 20.20 -13.36
C PRO A 714 11.95 20.64 -11.90
N GLU A 715 11.04 21.57 -11.59
CA GLU A 715 10.55 21.65 -10.23
C GLU A 715 10.20 20.20 -9.94
N LYS A 716 11.06 19.52 -9.16
CA LYS A 716 10.62 18.37 -8.41
C LYS A 716 9.43 18.96 -7.70
N VAL A 717 8.22 18.68 -8.20
CA VAL A 717 7.02 18.83 -7.42
C VAL A 717 7.20 17.74 -6.37
N GLN A 718 8.07 18.04 -5.41
CA GLN A 718 8.04 17.49 -4.09
C GLN A 718 6.68 17.93 -3.61
N CYS A 719 5.65 17.09 -3.77
CA CYS A 719 4.52 17.23 -2.86
C CYS A 719 5.10 16.90 -1.49
N GLY A 720 5.53 17.94 -0.81
CA GLY A 720 5.35 18.02 0.62
C GLY A 720 3.94 18.53 0.82
N VAL A 721 3.04 17.68 1.34
CA VAL A 721 3.00 17.53 2.80
C VAL A 721 3.49 18.83 3.49
#